data_AF-A0AAU6R480-F1
#
_entry.id   AF-A0AAU6R480-F1
#
_cell.length_a   1.000
_cell.length_b   1.000
_cell.length_c   1.000
_cell.angle_alpha   90.00
_cell.angle_beta   90.00
_cell.angle_gamma   90.00
#
_symmetry.space_group_name_H-M   'P 1'
#
loop_
_entity.id
_entity.type
_entity.pdbx_description
1 polymer ?
#
loop_
_entity_poly.entity_id
_entity_poly.type
_entity_poly.pdbx_seq_one_letter_code
_entity_poly.pdbx_strand_id
1 'polypeptide(L)'
;MSSFFFDRDQIADWMGAHTLAKARSVGAVTNLQWDGDTLCGDVQGTQSRPYHTRVHFYHGKRSIWADGDCTCPVGTNCKHAAALLLAELEYHEAMDHVTHVDMDEHWPPEHPRAARAEKKPEPPSGVRPELVSWLERFRARAEADAAVAQKASSTRTQTLAYLLNWSNFHMRHEVVLYKARCKPDGAIFEVDEPWGNVEAALLKQPKFVSDEDLSILRGLWLGRSREDFGQFILRGTSGAEMLQKLIATGRLFFEFKPEPGRQGPTPLSRGADRPGRIEWEPLADERLRPALCTEPRASMVLPTEPVWYVDGVSNEAGIVELSLPFQQLPDYLAMPPISLAEAPLVAAVLREIAPDLPLPPAHDASAIRVIDVDPVPVLTLNSHSLPSGGKTGQRKSETVELAGVSFDYEGISINVDSSVTLVPVPGGDVIHIRRRYEVEKKRLLELRKSGLQRVPTSRVYASRLLPDTMLGLPDADAWSAFVNDAVPDLTSKGWRVAMAPEFRYNVIEIDAIDGTAHQAGDGWFDLEMGIQVGERNVRLEPLLADLFRRDRRWLGGALEAIADEEPIELKTEENKRLRLRADRLKPVVRVLVDLFDALGGSLADGAALRVPALDAGRLEALNSTGRWQFQGEDSIRQLAQRLQAGPGLHEVPVPRGLQAELRAYQQQGLNWMQFLRAHDLAGVLADDMGLGKTVQTLAHILAEKEAGRLDRPALIVVPTTLVHNWREEARRFAPELKVLVLNGPQRKERFEQIGEHELILTTYALLWRDQKVLAQHDYHLLILDEAQYVKNATTKAAQAIRGLRARHRLCLTGTPLENHLGELWSQFDFLLPGFLGSQKDFTKRWRNPIEKNGDGVRRALLARRIRPFMLRRRKDEVAKELPAKTTIVCSVDLEGAQRDLYETVRTAMQERVRAAVSAQGLARSHIIVLDALLKLRQVCCDPRLVKSIRVDKEAGEKSEKVKQVEKGARVTRSAKLDLLLSMLPELIEEGRRVLLFSQFTGMLSLIAEALEEAAIPYVILTGDTADRITPVERFQQGEVPLFLISLKAGGVGLNLTAADTVIHYDPWWNPAAENQATDRAHRLGQDKPVFVYKLIAAGSIEEKIVELQEQKAGLADSILSEDAAGATKFSDDDLDALFAPMPEIEGGR
;
A
#
# COMPACT_ATOMS: atom_id res chain seq x y z
N MET A 1 0.19 50.35 -3.44
CA MET A 1 -0.88 50.03 -4.41
C MET A 1 -1.87 49.15 -3.67
N SER A 2 -3.13 49.57 -3.62
CA SER A 2 -4.15 48.98 -2.77
C SER A 2 -4.58 47.57 -3.22
N SER A 3 -5.14 46.79 -2.29
CA SER A 3 -5.75 45.47 -2.55
C SER A 3 -7.27 45.54 -2.79
N PHE A 4 -7.87 46.73 -2.68
CA PHE A 4 -9.31 46.95 -2.78
C PHE A 4 -9.62 47.93 -3.91
N PHE A 5 -10.30 47.44 -4.96
CA PHE A 5 -10.86 48.28 -6.01
C PHE A 5 -12.31 48.63 -5.66
N PHE A 6 -12.64 49.92 -5.69
CA PHE A 6 -13.97 50.46 -5.38
C PHE A 6 -14.22 51.74 -6.18
N ASP A 7 -15.50 52.05 -6.42
CA ASP A 7 -15.94 53.20 -7.22
C ASP A 7 -16.69 54.25 -6.36
N ARG A 8 -17.04 55.38 -6.97
CA ARG A 8 -17.76 56.47 -6.27
C ARG A 8 -19.17 56.08 -5.82
N ASP A 9 -19.84 55.16 -6.50
CA ASP A 9 -21.20 54.74 -6.12
C ASP A 9 -21.13 53.81 -4.89
N GLN A 10 -20.13 52.92 -4.82
CA GLN A 10 -19.85 52.12 -3.63
C GLN A 10 -19.52 52.98 -2.40
N ILE A 11 -18.76 54.08 -2.55
CA ILE A 11 -18.53 55.01 -1.44
C ILE A 11 -19.84 55.73 -1.05
N ALA A 12 -20.70 56.05 -2.02
CA ALA A 12 -22.01 56.66 -1.75
C ALA A 12 -22.92 55.71 -0.96
N ASP A 13 -22.84 54.40 -1.22
CA ASP A 13 -23.55 53.35 -0.47
C ASP A 13 -22.97 53.16 0.95
N TRP A 14 -21.65 53.17 1.13
CA TRP A 14 -21.01 52.96 2.44
C TRP A 14 -21.12 54.18 3.37
N MET A 15 -20.78 55.37 2.87
CA MET A 15 -20.69 56.60 3.67
C MET A 15 -21.99 57.42 3.64
N GLY A 16 -22.90 57.10 2.71
CA GLY A 16 -24.11 57.86 2.42
C GLY A 16 -23.85 59.02 1.45
N ALA A 17 -24.64 59.12 0.38
CA ALA A 17 -24.50 60.13 -0.67
C ALA A 17 -24.39 61.60 -0.15
N HIS A 18 -25.11 61.94 0.92
CA HIS A 18 -25.05 63.28 1.54
C HIS A 18 -23.75 63.53 2.33
N THR A 19 -23.08 62.49 2.82
CA THR A 19 -21.74 62.56 3.42
C THR A 19 -20.68 62.71 2.34
N LEU A 20 -20.79 61.92 1.26
CA LEU A 20 -19.90 61.99 0.11
C LEU A 20 -19.93 63.36 -0.56
N ALA A 21 -21.11 63.96 -0.72
CA ALA A 21 -21.26 65.33 -1.22
C ALA A 21 -20.53 66.37 -0.34
N LYS A 22 -20.42 66.14 0.98
CA LYS A 22 -19.69 67.01 1.90
C LYS A 22 -18.18 66.77 1.91
N ALA A 23 -17.72 65.59 1.49
CA ALA A 23 -16.30 65.24 1.44
C ALA A 23 -15.51 66.18 0.52
N ARG A 24 -16.09 66.57 -0.62
CA ARG A 24 -15.51 67.55 -1.56
C ARG A 24 -15.29 68.96 -0.98
N SER A 25 -15.76 69.24 0.24
CA SER A 25 -15.58 70.52 0.95
C SER A 25 -14.55 70.44 2.09
N VAL A 26 -13.79 69.35 2.13
CA VAL A 26 -12.74 69.08 3.11
C VAL A 26 -11.38 69.51 2.53
N GLY A 27 -10.46 69.95 3.37
CA GLY A 27 -9.12 70.35 2.94
C GLY A 27 -8.25 69.16 2.57
N ALA A 28 -7.01 69.44 2.16
CA ALA A 28 -6.07 68.45 1.67
C ALA A 28 -5.95 67.21 2.57
N VAL A 29 -5.88 66.05 1.92
CA VAL A 29 -5.49 64.78 2.54
C VAL A 29 -3.98 64.63 2.42
N THR A 30 -3.34 64.27 3.52
CA THR A 30 -1.88 64.12 3.64
C THR A 30 -1.56 62.81 4.38
N ASN A 31 -0.34 62.29 4.22
CA ASN A 31 0.08 61.02 4.81
C ASN A 31 -0.87 59.84 4.49
N LEU A 32 -1.42 59.83 3.28
CA LEU A 32 -2.28 58.75 2.80
C LEU A 32 -1.44 57.47 2.65
N GLN A 33 -1.82 56.43 3.37
CA GLN A 33 -1.09 55.16 3.44
C GLN A 33 -2.02 53.99 3.73
N TRP A 34 -1.68 52.80 3.24
CA TRP A 34 -2.38 51.56 3.58
C TRP A 34 -1.66 50.81 4.69
N ASP A 35 -2.44 50.31 5.65
CA ASP A 35 -2.02 49.41 6.71
C ASP A 35 -2.95 48.18 6.72
N GLY A 36 -2.53 47.14 5.99
CA GLY A 36 -3.35 45.97 5.72
C GLY A 36 -4.65 46.32 4.99
N ASP A 37 -5.79 45.88 5.54
CA ASP A 37 -7.13 46.20 5.03
C ASP A 37 -7.63 47.59 5.50
N THR A 38 -6.74 48.48 5.95
CA THR A 38 -7.08 49.82 6.44
C THR A 38 -6.40 50.90 5.62
N LEU A 39 -7.18 51.83 5.08
CA LEU A 39 -6.68 53.08 4.49
C LEU A 39 -6.59 54.15 5.59
N CYS A 40 -5.39 54.70 5.84
CA CYS A 40 -5.13 55.72 6.85
C CYS A 40 -4.69 57.03 6.21
N GLY A 41 -5.02 58.18 6.81
CA GLY A 41 -4.52 59.48 6.37
C GLY A 41 -4.98 60.65 7.24
N ASP A 42 -4.24 61.75 7.15
CA ASP A 42 -4.50 62.99 7.88
C ASP A 42 -5.27 63.97 7.00
N VAL A 43 -6.51 64.29 7.41
CA VAL A 43 -7.48 65.00 6.59
C VAL A 43 -7.73 66.41 7.16
N GLN A 44 -7.40 67.46 6.41
CA GLN A 44 -7.50 68.83 6.90
C GLN A 44 -8.96 69.30 7.05
N GLY A 45 -9.43 69.38 8.30
CA GLY A 45 -10.76 69.87 8.65
C GLY A 45 -10.84 71.38 8.92
N THR A 46 -11.88 71.80 9.63
CA THR A 46 -12.08 73.21 10.06
C THR A 46 -11.30 73.62 11.31
N GLN A 47 -10.43 72.75 11.84
CA GLN A 47 -9.53 73.05 12.96
C GLN A 47 -8.08 73.19 12.47
N SER A 48 -7.24 73.85 13.26
CA SER A 48 -5.83 74.13 12.92
C SER A 48 -4.90 72.92 12.91
N ARG A 49 -5.38 71.74 13.35
CA ARG A 49 -4.70 70.45 13.17
C ARG A 49 -5.56 69.54 12.28
N PRO A 50 -4.96 68.78 11.34
CA PRO A 50 -5.67 67.77 10.57
C PRO A 50 -6.34 66.72 11.47
N TYR A 51 -7.42 66.11 10.97
CA TYR A 51 -8.04 64.96 11.61
C TYR A 51 -7.43 63.66 11.07
N HIS A 52 -6.75 62.93 11.93
CA HIS A 52 -6.37 61.56 11.63
C HIS A 52 -7.63 60.73 11.38
N THR A 53 -7.64 60.03 10.25
CA THR A 53 -8.79 59.32 9.68
C THR A 53 -8.33 57.96 9.17
N ARG A 54 -9.16 56.94 9.37
CA ARG A 54 -8.89 55.56 8.95
C ARG A 54 -10.17 54.97 8.37
N VAL A 55 -10.05 54.11 7.36
CA VAL A 55 -11.18 53.37 6.79
C VAL A 55 -10.80 51.91 6.69
N HIS A 56 -11.54 51.08 7.42
CA HIS A 56 -11.38 49.64 7.48
C HIS A 56 -12.26 48.99 6.41
N PHE A 57 -11.66 48.16 5.56
CA PHE A 57 -12.34 47.42 4.51
C PHE A 57 -12.57 45.97 4.92
N TYR A 58 -13.66 45.39 4.41
CA TYR A 58 -14.09 44.05 4.77
C TYR A 58 -14.72 43.34 3.58
N HIS A 59 -14.36 42.07 3.38
CA HIS A 59 -14.94 41.23 2.32
C HIS A 59 -16.20 40.48 2.81
N GLY A 60 -17.36 40.88 2.30
CA GLY A 60 -18.61 40.11 2.41
C GLY A 60 -18.71 39.02 1.34
N LYS A 61 -19.70 38.12 1.47
CA LYS A 61 -19.89 36.97 0.56
C LYS A 61 -20.16 37.34 -0.91
N ARG A 62 -20.58 38.58 -1.20
CA ARG A 62 -20.87 39.10 -2.56
C ARG A 62 -20.58 40.60 -2.77
N SER A 63 -20.08 41.32 -1.77
CA SER A 63 -19.77 42.76 -1.87
C SER A 63 -18.68 43.14 -0.86
N ILE A 64 -17.95 44.21 -1.15
CA ILE A 64 -17.04 44.88 -0.22
C ILE A 64 -17.87 45.84 0.64
N TRP A 65 -17.53 45.98 1.92
CA TRP A 65 -18.02 47.05 2.78
C TRP A 65 -16.86 47.75 3.47
N ALA A 66 -17.04 49.03 3.78
CA ALA A 66 -16.02 49.85 4.42
C ALA A 66 -16.63 50.72 5.52
N ASP A 67 -16.01 50.74 6.70
CA ASP A 67 -16.37 51.61 7.82
C ASP A 67 -15.18 52.50 8.18
N GLY A 68 -15.45 53.80 8.35
CA GLY A 68 -14.46 54.84 8.59
C GLY A 68 -14.51 55.39 10.01
N ASP A 69 -13.35 55.41 10.67
CA ASP A 69 -13.11 56.06 11.95
C ASP A 69 -12.36 57.39 11.74
N CYS A 70 -12.75 58.44 12.45
CA CYS A 70 -12.11 59.74 12.36
C CYS A 70 -12.03 60.43 13.73
N THR A 71 -10.91 61.09 14.00
CA THR A 71 -10.69 61.92 15.19
C THR A 71 -11.53 63.21 15.25
N CYS A 72 -12.39 63.45 14.26
CA CYS A 72 -13.31 64.59 14.25
C CYS A 72 -14.53 64.37 15.16
N PRO A 73 -15.29 65.44 15.52
CA PRO A 73 -16.45 65.33 16.43
C PRO A 73 -17.62 64.45 15.96
N VAL A 74 -17.63 63.99 14.70
CA VAL A 74 -18.64 63.07 14.16
C VAL A 74 -18.27 61.61 14.45
N GLY A 75 -17.00 61.29 14.70
CA GLY A 75 -16.53 59.93 14.94
C GLY A 75 -16.49 59.11 13.66
N THR A 76 -17.58 58.42 13.33
CA THR A 76 -17.62 57.39 12.29
C THR A 76 -18.30 57.83 10.99
N ASN A 77 -17.97 57.16 9.87
CA ASN A 77 -18.50 57.35 8.50
C ASN A 77 -18.73 58.82 8.13
N CYS A 78 -17.78 59.67 8.52
CA CYS A 78 -17.91 61.12 8.40
C CYS A 78 -17.36 61.64 7.07
N LYS A 79 -17.58 62.93 6.78
CA LYS A 79 -17.07 63.56 5.55
C LYS A 79 -15.55 63.47 5.36
N HIS A 80 -14.77 63.28 6.43
CA HIS A 80 -13.33 63.10 6.35
C HIS A 80 -12.96 61.66 5.92
N ALA A 81 -13.71 60.64 6.36
CA ALA A 81 -13.54 59.25 5.90
C ALA A 81 -13.90 59.13 4.41
N ALA A 82 -15.01 59.74 3.99
CA ALA A 82 -15.36 59.85 2.58
C ALA A 82 -14.34 60.67 1.76
N ALA A 83 -13.67 61.67 2.35
CA ALA A 83 -12.62 62.43 1.68
C ALA A 83 -11.32 61.63 1.54
N LEU A 84 -10.98 60.80 2.53
CA LEU A 84 -9.84 59.87 2.47
C LEU A 84 -10.05 58.81 1.38
N LEU A 85 -11.25 58.25 1.26
CA LEU A 85 -11.62 57.32 0.17
C LEU A 85 -11.59 57.99 -1.21
N LEU A 86 -12.09 59.22 -1.33
CA LEU A 86 -12.01 59.98 -2.58
C LEU A 86 -10.56 60.32 -2.95
N ALA A 87 -9.71 60.65 -1.98
CA ALA A 87 -8.30 60.94 -2.24
C ALA A 87 -7.51 59.71 -2.71
N GLU A 88 -7.85 58.50 -2.22
CA GLU A 88 -7.27 57.25 -2.74
C GLU A 88 -7.78 56.93 -4.15
N LEU A 89 -9.06 57.16 -4.44
CA LEU A 89 -9.60 57.05 -5.80
C LEU A 89 -8.93 58.04 -6.75
N GLU A 90 -8.79 59.31 -6.35
CA GLU A 90 -8.15 60.34 -7.17
C GLU A 90 -6.64 60.10 -7.31
N TYR A 91 -5.98 59.47 -6.32
CA TYR A 91 -4.60 58.98 -6.43
C TYR A 91 -4.48 57.81 -7.43
N HIS A 92 -5.42 56.88 -7.43
CA HIS A 92 -5.48 55.78 -8.40
C HIS A 92 -5.83 56.26 -9.83
N GLU A 93 -6.86 57.10 -9.99
CA GLU A 93 -7.24 57.73 -11.26
C GLU A 93 -6.07 58.57 -11.83
N ALA A 94 -5.30 59.28 -10.98
CA ALA A 94 -4.11 60.00 -11.40
C ALA A 94 -2.93 59.09 -11.82
N MET A 95 -2.90 57.83 -11.37
CA MET A 95 -1.91 56.84 -11.83
C MET A 95 -2.32 56.13 -13.11
N ASP A 96 -3.62 55.92 -13.35
CA ASP A 96 -4.14 55.33 -14.59
C ASP A 96 -4.13 56.34 -15.77
N HIS A 97 -4.20 57.65 -15.50
CA HIS A 97 -4.14 58.70 -16.52
C HIS A 97 -2.73 59.13 -16.96
N VAL A 98 -1.81 58.17 -17.07
CA VAL A 98 -0.57 58.31 -17.88
C VAL A 98 -0.66 57.44 -19.15
N THR A 99 -1.79 57.50 -19.86
CA THR A 99 -1.87 57.31 -21.32
C THR A 99 -3.15 57.95 -21.89
N HIS A 100 -3.02 58.57 -23.07
CA HIS A 100 -4.07 59.24 -23.87
C HIS A 100 -4.59 60.62 -23.42
N VAL A 101 -5.12 61.38 -24.40
CA VAL A 101 -5.07 62.85 -24.53
C VAL A 101 -6.40 63.37 -25.11
N ASP A 102 -6.87 64.53 -24.62
CA ASP A 102 -7.92 65.47 -25.08
C ASP A 102 -9.32 64.91 -25.46
N MET A 103 -10.47 65.53 -25.13
CA MET A 103 -10.89 66.94 -25.25
C MET A 103 -12.11 67.27 -24.35
N ASP A 104 -12.26 68.56 -23.99
CA ASP A 104 -13.50 69.38 -23.80
C ASP A 104 -14.68 68.86 -22.92
N GLU A 105 -15.45 69.65 -22.16
CA GLU A 105 -15.47 71.10 -21.85
C GLU A 105 -16.38 71.39 -20.62
N HIS A 106 -16.22 72.57 -20.01
CA HIS A 106 -17.21 73.36 -19.24
C HIS A 106 -17.75 72.98 -17.81
N TRP A 107 -17.73 74.05 -17.00
CA TRP A 107 -18.06 74.35 -15.59
C TRP A 107 -19.54 74.89 -15.50
N PRO A 108 -20.14 75.33 -14.36
CA PRO A 108 -20.60 74.70 -13.10
C PRO A 108 -22.03 75.27 -12.68
N PRO A 109 -22.38 75.77 -11.45
CA PRO A 109 -22.08 75.47 -10.02
C PRO A 109 -23.38 75.39 -9.13
N GLU A 110 -23.26 75.78 -7.85
CA GLU A 110 -24.27 76.20 -6.83
C GLU A 110 -24.79 75.10 -5.87
N HIS A 111 -24.53 75.09 -4.54
CA HIS A 111 -24.67 76.07 -3.43
C HIS A 111 -25.88 75.70 -2.49
N PRO A 112 -26.00 76.17 -1.23
CA PRO A 112 -25.31 75.54 -0.09
C PRO A 112 -26.11 75.47 1.26
N ARG A 113 -25.47 75.00 2.37
CA ARG A 113 -25.81 75.30 3.81
C ARG A 113 -27.18 74.76 4.32
N ALA A 114 -27.56 74.66 5.62
CA ALA A 114 -26.99 74.79 6.99
C ALA A 114 -28.07 74.24 7.99
N ALA A 115 -27.91 74.05 9.32
CA ALA A 115 -26.82 73.74 10.27
C ALA A 115 -27.43 73.55 11.71
N ARG A 116 -26.60 73.23 12.74
CA ARG A 116 -26.85 73.34 14.22
C ARG A 116 -27.78 72.29 14.89
N ALA A 117 -27.67 71.96 16.20
CA ALA A 117 -26.80 72.40 17.32
C ALA A 117 -26.68 71.27 18.41
N GLU A 118 -25.52 70.94 18.99
CA GLU A 118 -24.86 71.43 20.25
C GLU A 118 -25.16 70.70 21.59
N LYS A 119 -24.12 70.09 22.24
CA LYS A 119 -23.59 70.43 23.60
C LYS A 119 -22.46 69.49 24.13
N LYS A 120 -21.66 69.98 25.10
CA LYS A 120 -20.49 69.38 25.85
C LYS A 120 -20.36 70.13 27.22
N PRO A 121 -19.49 69.83 28.23
CA PRO A 121 -18.54 68.71 28.50
C PRO A 121 -18.53 68.14 29.98
N GLU A 122 -17.44 67.41 30.36
CA GLU A 122 -17.10 66.52 31.53
C GLU A 122 -16.75 67.21 32.90
N PRO A 123 -16.13 66.60 33.98
CA PRO A 123 -15.79 65.18 34.39
C PRO A 123 -16.07 64.83 35.91
N PRO A 124 -15.58 63.69 36.47
CA PRO A 124 -15.32 63.56 37.93
C PRO A 124 -14.02 62.81 38.36
N SER A 125 -13.68 62.88 39.66
CA SER A 125 -12.46 62.30 40.29
C SER A 125 -12.71 61.61 41.65
N GLY A 126 -11.97 60.53 41.96
CA GLY A 126 -11.67 60.07 43.34
C GLY A 126 -12.75 59.27 44.10
N VAL A 127 -12.33 58.34 44.98
CA VAL A 127 -13.21 57.43 45.77
C VAL A 127 -13.08 57.66 47.28
N ARG A 128 -14.17 57.40 48.04
CA ARG A 128 -14.39 57.83 49.44
C ARG A 128 -13.75 56.91 50.50
N PRO A 129 -13.36 57.45 51.69
CA PRO A 129 -12.72 56.69 52.78
C PRO A 129 -13.55 55.56 53.40
N GLU A 130 -14.89 55.64 53.35
CA GLU A 130 -15.79 54.65 53.98
C GLU A 130 -15.65 53.24 53.40
N LEU A 131 -15.16 53.10 52.17
CA LEU A 131 -14.93 51.82 51.51
C LEU A 131 -13.80 51.01 52.18
N VAL A 132 -12.79 51.70 52.72
CA VAL A 132 -11.60 51.07 53.32
C VAL A 132 -11.95 50.40 54.65
N SER A 133 -12.68 51.09 55.53
CA SER A 133 -13.18 50.51 56.78
C SER A 133 -14.30 49.48 56.59
N TRP A 134 -14.80 49.25 55.37
CA TRP A 134 -15.63 48.09 55.04
C TRP A 134 -14.76 46.89 54.64
N LEU A 135 -13.74 47.10 53.80
CA LEU A 135 -12.81 46.06 53.34
C LEU A 135 -12.06 45.36 54.49
N GLU A 136 -11.63 46.09 55.51
CA GLU A 136 -10.95 45.49 56.67
C GLU A 136 -11.90 44.62 57.52
N ARG A 137 -13.16 45.02 57.67
CA ARG A 137 -14.20 44.22 58.35
C ARG A 137 -14.64 43.01 57.53
N PHE A 138 -14.53 43.07 56.20
CA PHE A 138 -14.74 41.94 55.31
C PHE A 138 -13.62 40.90 55.44
N ARG A 139 -12.36 41.36 55.49
CA ARG A 139 -11.18 40.49 55.65
C ARG A 139 -11.20 39.70 56.97
N ALA A 140 -11.55 40.35 58.07
CA ALA A 140 -11.69 39.71 59.39
C ALA A 140 -12.84 38.68 59.49
N ARG A 141 -13.77 38.64 58.51
CA ARG A 141 -14.79 37.58 58.40
C ARG A 141 -14.41 36.47 57.42
N ALA A 142 -13.49 36.72 56.49
CA ALA A 142 -13.05 35.74 55.50
C ALA A 142 -12.07 34.69 56.06
N GLU A 143 -11.37 34.99 57.16
CA GLU A 143 -10.41 34.07 57.80
C GLU A 143 -11.06 33.07 58.79
N ALA A 144 -12.39 33.13 58.98
CA ALA A 144 -13.12 32.30 59.96
C ALA A 144 -13.73 30.99 59.39
N ASP A 145 -13.88 30.86 58.06
CA ASP A 145 -14.56 29.71 57.42
C ASP A 145 -13.59 28.64 56.85
N ALA A 146 -12.39 28.53 57.41
CA ALA A 146 -11.37 27.54 57.01
C ALA A 146 -11.68 26.07 57.43
N ALA A 147 -12.93 25.73 57.76
CA ALA A 147 -13.25 24.47 58.46
C ALA A 147 -14.61 23.80 58.12
N VAL A 148 -15.18 23.97 56.92
CA VAL A 148 -16.34 23.16 56.46
C VAL A 148 -16.21 22.75 54.98
N ALA A 149 -16.74 21.56 54.65
CA ALA A 149 -17.00 21.01 53.29
C ALA A 149 -15.85 20.27 52.55
N GLN A 150 -15.53 19.07 53.03
CA GLN A 150 -15.31 17.95 52.09
C GLN A 150 -16.64 17.54 51.41
N LYS A 151 -16.54 17.03 50.17
CA LYS A 151 -17.61 16.53 49.24
C LYS A 151 -18.43 17.65 48.57
N ALA A 152 -18.50 17.78 47.25
CA ALA A 152 -18.76 16.68 46.30
C ALA A 152 -18.38 16.97 44.82
N SER A 153 -18.01 15.89 44.11
CA SER A 153 -18.39 15.56 42.72
C SER A 153 -18.26 16.62 41.59
N SER A 154 -17.16 16.56 40.83
CA SER A 154 -17.22 15.91 39.50
C SER A 154 -15.82 15.63 38.96
N THR A 155 -15.62 14.47 38.32
CA THR A 155 -14.36 14.15 37.62
C THR A 155 -14.25 15.05 36.40
N ARG A 156 -13.50 16.16 36.50
CA ARG A 156 -13.23 17.04 35.36
C ARG A 156 -12.40 16.26 34.34
N THR A 157 -13.00 15.94 33.20
CA THR A 157 -12.32 15.34 32.03
C THR A 157 -11.56 16.38 31.20
N GLN A 158 -11.80 17.67 31.45
CA GLN A 158 -11.20 18.79 30.75
C GLN A 158 -10.77 19.89 31.73
N THR A 159 -9.65 20.53 31.43
CA THR A 159 -9.01 21.62 32.19
C THR A 159 -8.39 22.65 31.24
N LEU A 160 -7.84 23.74 31.78
CA LEU A 160 -6.98 24.65 31.03
C LEU A 160 -5.51 24.21 31.09
N ALA A 161 -4.83 24.35 29.95
CA ALA A 161 -3.38 24.28 29.80
C ALA A 161 -2.84 25.64 29.35
N TYR A 162 -1.66 26.00 29.82
CA TYR A 162 -1.02 27.28 29.57
C TYR A 162 0.26 27.05 28.76
N LEU A 163 0.41 27.66 27.58
CA LEU A 163 1.61 27.57 26.75
C LEU A 163 2.34 28.91 26.76
N LEU A 164 3.64 28.90 27.02
CA LEU A 164 4.50 30.07 26.89
C LEU A 164 5.08 30.14 25.45
N ASN A 165 4.54 31.04 24.63
CA ASN A 165 4.82 31.14 23.20
C ASN A 165 5.60 32.43 22.85
N TRP A 166 6.16 32.53 21.64
CA TRP A 166 6.69 33.78 21.09
C TRP A 166 5.68 34.41 20.10
N SER A 167 5.30 35.65 20.36
CA SER A 167 4.45 36.44 19.45
C SER A 167 5.33 37.18 18.45
N ASN A 168 5.31 36.76 17.18
CA ASN A 168 5.99 37.45 16.08
C ASN A 168 5.40 38.85 15.79
N PHE A 169 4.19 39.13 16.27
CA PHE A 169 3.52 40.43 16.07
C PHE A 169 3.97 41.47 17.11
N HIS A 170 4.15 41.06 18.37
CA HIS A 170 4.63 41.94 19.44
C HIS A 170 6.12 41.79 19.77
N MET A 171 6.82 40.84 19.13
CA MET A 171 8.23 40.50 19.37
C MET A 171 8.55 40.24 20.86
N ARG A 172 7.63 39.53 21.55
CA ARG A 172 7.70 39.23 22.99
C ARG A 172 7.05 37.87 23.30
N HIS A 173 7.35 37.34 24.48
CA HIS A 173 6.73 36.10 24.97
C HIS A 173 5.34 36.34 25.55
N GLU A 174 4.40 35.45 25.22
CA GLU A 174 2.99 35.50 25.61
C GLU A 174 2.50 34.17 26.21
N VAL A 175 1.47 34.23 27.05
CA VAL A 175 0.77 33.05 27.57
C VAL A 175 -0.47 32.79 26.72
N VAL A 176 -0.43 31.71 25.94
CA VAL A 176 -1.56 31.22 25.13
C VAL A 176 -2.30 30.15 25.91
N LEU A 177 -3.62 30.29 26.03
CA LEU A 177 -4.47 29.35 26.75
C LEU A 177 -4.97 28.28 25.79
N TYR A 178 -4.95 27.03 26.23
CA TYR A 178 -5.46 25.87 25.49
C TYR A 178 -6.48 25.12 26.35
N LYS A 179 -7.45 24.51 25.68
CA LYS A 179 -8.31 23.52 26.32
C LYS A 179 -7.61 22.17 26.29
N ALA A 180 -7.57 21.44 27.41
CA ALA A 180 -6.86 20.16 27.49
C ALA A 180 -7.68 19.10 28.22
N ARG A 181 -7.37 17.82 27.97
CA ARG A 181 -7.97 16.67 28.63
C ARG A 181 -7.02 16.12 29.68
N CYS A 182 -7.55 15.88 30.88
CA CYS A 182 -6.80 15.44 32.04
C CYS A 182 -7.26 14.05 32.52
N LYS A 183 -6.30 13.27 33.01
CA LYS A 183 -6.51 12.02 33.74
C LYS A 183 -7.13 12.33 35.13
N PRO A 184 -7.66 11.32 35.86
CA PRO A 184 -8.25 11.54 37.19
C PRO A 184 -7.31 12.08 38.27
N ASP A 185 -6.00 12.02 38.03
CA ASP A 185 -4.92 12.59 38.85
C ASP A 185 -4.62 14.08 38.52
N GLY A 186 -5.30 14.65 37.50
CA GLY A 186 -5.10 16.00 37.00
C GLY A 186 -4.08 16.12 35.86
N ALA A 187 -3.32 15.07 35.53
CA ALA A 187 -2.28 15.12 34.52
C ALA A 187 -2.87 15.26 33.10
N ILE A 188 -2.38 16.24 32.34
CA ILE A 188 -2.79 16.46 30.94
C ILE A 188 -2.16 15.39 30.04
N PHE A 189 -2.97 14.77 29.18
CA PHE A 189 -2.50 13.76 28.22
C PHE A 189 -2.81 14.11 26.75
N GLU A 190 -3.74 15.04 26.52
CA GLU A 190 -4.17 15.50 25.19
C GLU A 190 -4.51 16.99 25.28
N VAL A 191 -4.07 17.79 24.31
CA VAL A 191 -4.35 19.23 24.22
C VAL A 191 -5.19 19.46 22.97
N ASP A 192 -6.36 20.07 23.15
CA ASP A 192 -7.32 20.41 22.10
C ASP A 192 -6.94 21.81 21.50
N GLU A 193 -7.91 22.59 21.01
CA GLU A 193 -7.70 23.88 20.35
C GLU A 193 -7.34 25.05 21.32
N PRO A 194 -6.72 26.14 20.81
CA PRO A 194 -6.53 27.39 21.55
C PRO A 194 -7.86 27.98 22.04
N TRP A 195 -7.86 28.60 23.22
CA TRP A 195 -9.05 29.16 23.85
C TRP A 195 -8.82 30.61 24.28
N GLY A 196 -9.64 31.57 23.81
CA GLY A 196 -9.41 33.01 24.04
C GLY A 196 -10.48 33.75 24.84
N ASN A 197 -11.63 33.15 25.14
CA ASN A 197 -12.80 33.88 25.63
C ASN A 197 -12.81 34.09 27.16
N VAL A 198 -11.79 34.78 27.66
CA VAL A 198 -11.56 35.00 29.09
C VAL A 198 -12.61 35.91 29.73
N GLU A 199 -13.04 36.97 29.03
CA GLU A 199 -14.08 37.90 29.53
C GLU A 199 -15.37 37.16 29.90
N ALA A 200 -15.86 36.30 29.01
CA ALA A 200 -17.04 35.48 29.28
C ALA A 200 -16.85 34.52 30.46
N ALA A 201 -15.63 33.99 30.65
CA ALA A 201 -15.33 33.10 31.77
C ALA A 201 -15.25 33.84 33.12
N LEU A 202 -14.79 35.10 33.13
CA LEU A 202 -14.78 35.95 34.33
C LEU A 202 -16.20 36.36 34.76
N LEU A 203 -17.10 36.55 33.80
CA LEU A 203 -18.52 36.82 34.03
C LEU A 203 -19.32 35.56 34.41
N LYS A 204 -18.98 34.40 33.82
CA LYS A 204 -19.65 33.13 34.06
C LYS A 204 -18.69 31.94 33.91
N GLN A 205 -18.23 31.41 35.04
CA GLN A 205 -17.27 30.32 35.11
C GLN A 205 -17.69 29.07 34.29
N PRO A 206 -16.90 28.66 33.28
CA PRO A 206 -17.13 27.41 32.55
C PRO A 206 -16.77 26.19 33.42
N LYS A 207 -17.44 25.05 33.21
CA LYS A 207 -17.25 23.83 34.02
C LYS A 207 -15.80 23.31 34.08
N PHE A 208 -15.00 23.58 33.05
CA PHE A 208 -13.60 23.16 32.93
C PHE A 208 -12.59 24.15 33.52
N VAL A 209 -13.04 25.31 34.01
CA VAL A 209 -12.20 26.35 34.64
C VAL A 209 -12.35 26.25 36.15
N SER A 210 -11.25 26.03 36.87
CA SER A 210 -11.24 25.97 38.33
C SER A 210 -11.24 27.37 38.98
N ASP A 211 -11.41 27.43 40.30
CA ASP A 211 -11.35 28.71 41.04
C ASP A 211 -9.92 29.27 41.09
N GLU A 212 -8.92 28.39 41.06
CA GLU A 212 -7.51 28.71 40.84
C GLU A 212 -7.30 29.31 39.45
N ASP A 213 -7.87 28.69 38.40
CA ASP A 213 -7.80 29.22 37.03
C ASP A 213 -8.48 30.60 36.94
N LEU A 214 -9.62 30.81 37.60
CA LEU A 214 -10.24 32.15 37.66
C LEU A 214 -9.33 33.19 38.32
N SER A 215 -8.55 32.82 39.34
CA SER A 215 -7.58 33.72 39.98
C SER A 215 -6.47 34.14 39.00
N ILE A 216 -5.92 33.17 38.26
CA ILE A 216 -4.91 33.39 37.22
C ILE A 216 -5.47 34.22 36.06
N LEU A 217 -6.65 33.87 35.54
CA LEU A 217 -7.31 34.60 34.46
C LEU A 217 -7.64 36.04 34.86
N ARG A 218 -8.02 36.32 36.11
CA ARG A 218 -8.20 37.69 36.60
C ARG A 218 -6.89 38.47 36.63
N GLY A 219 -5.80 37.86 37.12
CA GLY A 219 -4.49 38.51 37.16
C GLY A 219 -3.95 38.81 35.75
N LEU A 220 -4.03 37.85 34.84
CA LEU A 220 -3.66 38.01 33.43
C LEU A 220 -4.54 39.05 32.71
N TRP A 221 -5.84 39.12 33.01
CA TRP A 221 -6.76 40.11 32.43
C TRP A 221 -6.50 41.53 32.94
N LEU A 222 -6.24 41.70 34.24
CA LEU A 222 -5.93 43.00 34.85
C LEU A 222 -4.53 43.52 34.47
N GLY A 223 -3.63 42.65 34.04
CA GLY A 223 -2.27 43.02 33.58
C GLY A 223 -2.18 43.52 32.13
N ARG A 224 -3.29 43.60 31.38
CA ARG A 224 -3.30 44.01 29.96
C ARG A 224 -3.14 45.52 29.77
N SER A 225 -2.29 45.92 28.83
CA SER A 225 -2.29 47.27 28.23
C SER A 225 -3.40 47.41 27.18
N ARG A 226 -3.76 48.66 26.83
CA ARG A 226 -4.62 48.96 25.67
C ARG A 226 -4.00 48.56 24.32
N GLU A 227 -2.70 48.29 24.30
CA GLU A 227 -1.92 47.88 23.12
C GLU A 227 -1.88 46.36 22.94
N ASP A 228 -2.25 45.58 23.97
CA ASP A 228 -2.18 44.12 23.96
C ASP A 228 -3.49 43.51 23.42
N PHE A 229 -3.65 43.51 22.09
CA PHE A 229 -4.86 43.02 21.40
C PHE A 229 -5.10 41.51 21.61
N GLY A 230 -5.82 41.16 22.68
CA GLY A 230 -6.33 39.81 22.94
C GLY A 230 -5.32 38.81 23.53
N GLN A 231 -4.05 39.20 23.69
CA GLN A 231 -2.97 38.34 24.20
C GLN A 231 -2.68 38.56 25.70
N PHE A 232 -1.76 37.79 26.29
CA PHE A 232 -1.37 37.88 27.71
C PHE A 232 0.15 37.91 27.86
N ILE A 233 0.73 39.10 28.06
CA ILE A 233 2.19 39.29 28.09
C ILE A 233 2.66 39.45 29.54
N LEU A 234 3.64 38.66 29.97
CA LEU A 234 4.21 38.71 31.31
C LEU A 234 5.28 39.83 31.35
N ARG A 235 5.05 40.89 32.15
CA ARG A 235 5.99 42.02 32.32
C ARG A 235 6.04 42.48 33.79
N GLY A 236 7.20 42.97 34.22
CA GLY A 236 7.40 43.56 35.55
C GLY A 236 7.03 42.62 36.71
N THR A 237 6.67 43.20 37.85
CA THR A 237 6.34 42.47 39.09
C THR A 237 5.08 41.61 38.98
N SER A 238 4.02 42.13 38.36
CA SER A 238 2.79 41.36 38.12
C SER A 238 3.02 40.14 37.21
N GLY A 239 3.92 40.25 36.22
CA GLY A 239 4.35 39.14 35.37
C GLY A 239 5.06 38.03 36.16
N ALA A 240 5.97 38.38 37.08
CA ALA A 240 6.65 37.41 37.95
C ALA A 240 5.67 36.67 38.86
N GLU A 241 4.73 37.39 39.49
CA GLU A 241 3.69 36.77 40.32
C GLU A 241 2.78 35.82 39.53
N MET A 242 2.40 36.20 38.30
CA MET A 242 1.57 35.34 37.45
C MET A 242 2.34 34.10 37.00
N LEU A 243 3.62 34.21 36.66
CA LEU A 243 4.46 33.08 36.28
C LEU A 243 4.59 32.07 37.43
N GLN A 244 4.81 32.55 38.66
CA GLN A 244 4.85 31.69 39.84
C GLN A 244 3.52 30.95 40.07
N LYS A 245 2.37 31.64 39.91
CA LYS A 245 1.04 31.02 40.00
C LYS A 245 0.80 30.00 38.89
N LEU A 246 1.22 30.29 37.65
CA LEU A 246 1.11 29.40 36.50
C LEU A 246 1.91 28.11 36.70
N ILE A 247 3.15 28.20 37.18
CA ILE A 247 4.00 27.03 37.48
C ILE A 247 3.38 26.19 38.61
N ALA A 248 2.85 26.83 39.66
CA ALA A 248 2.20 26.13 40.78
C ALA A 248 1.01 25.26 40.35
N THR A 249 0.34 25.58 39.24
CA THR A 249 -0.77 24.74 38.71
C THR A 249 -0.34 23.39 38.16
N GLY A 250 0.95 23.19 37.87
CA GLY A 250 1.47 22.02 37.14
C GLY A 250 0.97 21.91 35.69
N ARG A 251 0.44 23.00 35.11
CA ARG A 251 -0.22 23.02 33.79
C ARG A 251 0.33 24.09 32.83
N LEU A 252 1.50 24.65 33.14
CA LEU A 252 2.28 25.54 32.26
C LEU A 252 3.29 24.72 31.45
N PHE A 253 3.42 25.00 30.15
CA PHE A 253 4.27 24.26 29.22
C PHE A 253 5.12 25.22 28.37
N PHE A 254 6.33 24.79 28.02
CA PHE A 254 7.17 25.45 27.01
C PHE A 254 6.90 24.89 25.60
N GLU A 255 6.76 23.57 25.49
CA GLU A 255 6.25 22.91 24.28
C GLU A 255 5.37 21.70 24.63
N PHE A 256 4.46 21.32 23.72
CA PHE A 256 3.56 20.18 23.91
C PHE A 256 4.12 18.84 23.38
N LYS A 257 5.45 18.70 23.25
CA LYS A 257 6.04 17.44 22.80
C LYS A 257 6.09 16.40 23.94
N PRO A 258 5.78 15.11 23.67
CA PRO A 258 5.99 14.04 24.64
C PRO A 258 7.45 13.59 24.66
N GLU A 259 7.99 13.37 25.86
CA GLU A 259 9.31 12.73 26.06
C GLU A 259 9.29 11.25 25.63
N PRO A 260 10.40 10.70 25.09
CA PRO A 260 10.51 9.28 24.78
C PRO A 260 10.22 8.40 26.02
N GLY A 261 9.10 7.68 25.99
CA GLY A 261 8.65 6.81 27.08
C GLY A 261 7.55 7.38 27.99
N ARG A 262 7.08 8.62 27.78
CA ARG A 262 6.00 9.25 28.56
C ARG A 262 4.72 9.46 27.73
N GLN A 263 3.56 9.27 28.35
CA GLN A 263 2.24 9.56 27.76
C GLN A 263 1.72 10.94 28.18
N GLY A 264 2.19 11.98 27.50
CA GLY A 264 1.77 13.37 27.68
C GLY A 264 2.95 14.35 27.63
N PRO A 265 2.68 15.67 27.47
CA PRO A 265 3.71 16.70 27.56
C PRO A 265 4.17 16.91 29.02
N THR A 266 5.43 17.31 29.22
CA THR A 266 6.00 17.61 30.55
C THR A 266 5.75 19.09 30.90
N PRO A 267 5.10 19.41 32.04
CA PRO A 267 4.91 20.80 32.46
C PRO A 267 6.20 21.39 33.06
N LEU A 268 6.32 22.72 32.97
CA LEU A 268 7.39 23.48 33.62
C LEU A 268 7.28 23.40 35.14
N SER A 269 8.40 23.09 35.77
CA SER A 269 8.57 23.04 37.23
C SER A 269 9.43 24.19 37.75
N ARG A 270 9.43 24.44 39.07
CA ARG A 270 10.29 25.47 39.67
C ARG A 270 11.72 24.93 39.80
N GLY A 271 12.61 25.39 38.93
CA GLY A 271 14.05 25.10 39.01
C GLY A 271 14.75 25.90 40.11
N ALA A 272 16.05 25.67 40.30
CA ALA A 272 16.89 26.49 41.17
C ALA A 272 17.11 27.91 40.59
N ASP A 273 17.48 28.88 41.42
CA ASP A 273 17.85 30.21 40.93
C ASP A 273 19.25 30.14 40.27
N ARG A 274 19.43 30.87 39.16
CA ARG A 274 20.65 30.80 38.32
C ARG A 274 21.31 32.18 38.23
N PRO A 275 22.65 32.29 38.33
CA PRO A 275 23.34 33.55 38.07
C PRO A 275 23.16 33.96 36.60
N GLY A 276 22.94 35.26 36.39
CA GLY A 276 22.81 35.87 35.07
C GLY A 276 23.85 36.97 34.80
N ARG A 277 24.25 37.08 33.55
CA ARG A 277 25.10 38.17 33.03
C ARG A 277 24.62 38.62 31.66
N ILE A 278 24.86 39.89 31.33
CA ILE A 278 24.59 40.37 29.98
C ILE A 278 25.85 40.19 29.12
N GLU A 279 25.68 39.53 27.98
CA GLU A 279 26.70 39.36 26.94
C GLU A 279 26.26 40.11 25.67
N TRP A 280 27.20 40.44 24.79
CA TRP A 280 26.89 41.00 23.47
C TRP A 280 26.87 39.88 22.43
N GLU A 281 25.69 39.56 21.91
CA GLU A 281 25.50 38.51 20.92
C GLU A 281 25.52 39.09 19.49
N PRO A 282 26.27 38.46 18.55
CA PRO A 282 26.14 38.76 17.13
C PRO A 282 24.86 38.15 16.55
N LEU A 283 24.18 38.91 15.71
CA LEU A 283 23.05 38.50 14.89
C LEU A 283 23.52 37.98 13.52
N ALA A 284 22.60 37.37 12.78
CA ALA A 284 22.85 36.85 11.43
C ALA A 284 23.13 37.94 10.37
N ASP A 285 22.88 39.22 10.70
CA ASP A 285 23.24 40.38 9.89
C ASP A 285 24.47 41.12 10.45
N GLU A 286 25.27 40.45 11.28
CA GLU A 286 26.57 40.91 11.82
C GLU A 286 26.47 42.12 12.77
N ARG A 287 25.25 42.50 13.15
CA ARG A 287 24.98 43.46 14.23
C ARG A 287 25.04 42.80 15.60
N LEU A 288 25.44 43.57 16.60
CA LEU A 288 25.50 43.18 18.00
C LEU A 288 24.25 43.64 18.75
N ARG A 289 23.80 42.84 19.71
CA ARG A 289 22.79 43.25 20.71
C ARG A 289 23.19 42.77 22.11
N PRO A 290 22.78 43.47 23.18
CA PRO A 290 22.91 42.96 24.53
C PRO A 290 21.86 41.85 24.76
N ALA A 291 22.28 40.71 25.27
CA ALA A 291 21.43 39.58 25.61
C ALA A 291 21.74 39.09 27.03
N LEU A 292 20.69 38.77 27.79
CA LEU A 292 20.85 38.23 29.14
C LEU A 292 21.00 36.70 29.08
N CYS A 293 22.19 36.22 29.45
CA CYS A 293 22.53 34.80 29.53
C CYS A 293 22.61 34.34 31.00
N THR A 294 22.26 33.07 31.24
CA THR A 294 22.36 32.42 32.56
C THR A 294 23.45 31.34 32.56
N GLU A 295 23.89 30.92 33.75
CA GLU A 295 24.68 29.68 33.91
C GLU A 295 23.92 28.65 34.77
N PRO A 296 23.64 27.44 34.25
CA PRO A 296 23.72 27.03 32.84
C PRO A 296 22.74 27.80 31.94
N ARG A 297 23.07 27.90 30.65
CA ARG A 297 22.35 28.71 29.65
C ARG A 297 20.94 28.20 29.42
N ALA A 298 19.95 28.98 29.86
CA ALA A 298 18.53 28.69 29.67
C ALA A 298 18.11 28.87 28.20
N SER A 299 16.99 28.26 27.82
CA SER A 299 16.39 28.40 26.49
C SER A 299 15.78 29.79 26.26
N MET A 300 15.43 30.49 27.35
CA MET A 300 14.69 31.75 27.33
C MET A 300 14.90 32.52 28.63
N VAL A 301 14.81 33.85 28.56
CA VAL A 301 14.75 34.76 29.72
C VAL A 301 13.59 35.74 29.53
N LEU A 302 12.81 35.97 30.59
CA LEU A 302 11.59 36.77 30.61
C LEU A 302 11.83 38.10 31.35
N PRO A 303 11.48 39.26 30.78
CA PRO A 303 11.70 40.59 31.37
C PRO A 303 10.64 40.92 32.45
N THR A 304 10.57 40.08 33.47
CA THR A 304 9.78 40.27 34.70
C THR A 304 10.65 40.83 35.82
N GLU A 305 10.05 41.25 36.93
CA GLU A 305 10.77 41.74 38.12
C GLU A 305 10.38 40.91 39.35
N PRO A 306 11.24 40.03 39.89
CA PRO A 306 12.59 39.70 39.40
C PRO A 306 12.55 38.97 38.04
N VAL A 307 13.71 38.93 37.37
CA VAL A 307 13.85 38.28 36.06
C VAL A 307 13.73 36.77 36.20
N TRP A 308 13.01 36.12 35.28
CA TRP A 308 12.88 34.66 35.25
C TRP A 308 13.55 34.06 34.02
N TYR A 309 14.15 32.88 34.15
CA TYR A 309 14.55 32.04 33.03
C TYR A 309 13.56 30.91 32.81
N VAL A 310 13.57 30.35 31.59
CA VAL A 310 12.90 29.09 31.24
C VAL A 310 13.86 28.22 30.46
N ASP A 311 13.99 26.98 30.91
CA ASP A 311 14.85 25.95 30.33
C ASP A 311 13.96 24.84 29.76
N GLY A 312 13.85 24.80 28.43
CA GLY A 312 13.09 23.79 27.70
C GLY A 312 13.79 22.43 27.62
N VAL A 313 15.04 22.32 28.07
CA VAL A 313 15.79 21.04 28.13
C VAL A 313 15.56 20.35 29.48
N SER A 314 15.58 21.10 30.60
CA SER A 314 15.23 20.55 31.92
C SER A 314 13.73 20.64 32.27
N ASN A 315 12.93 21.36 31.47
CA ASN A 315 11.54 21.72 31.78
C ASN A 315 11.40 22.42 33.15
N GLU A 316 12.27 23.40 33.37
CA GLU A 316 12.34 24.21 34.59
C GLU A 316 12.23 25.70 34.28
N ALA A 317 11.69 26.45 35.22
CA ALA A 317 11.74 27.90 35.25
C ALA A 317 12.14 28.38 36.65
N GLY A 318 12.99 29.42 36.73
CA GLY A 318 13.48 29.95 38.01
C GLY A 318 13.93 31.40 37.90
N ILE A 319 14.38 31.99 39.01
CA ILE A 319 14.82 33.39 39.02
C ILE A 319 16.26 33.49 38.51
N VAL A 320 16.54 34.58 37.80
CA VAL A 320 17.89 34.97 37.39
C VAL A 320 18.46 35.94 38.43
N GLU A 321 19.52 35.52 39.11
CA GLU A 321 20.26 36.37 40.04
C GLU A 321 21.13 37.35 39.23
N LEU A 322 20.83 38.64 39.34
CA LEU A 322 21.54 39.72 38.65
C LEU A 322 22.23 40.63 39.65
N SER A 323 23.47 41.02 39.33
CA SER A 323 24.23 42.06 40.05
C SER A 323 23.81 43.49 39.69
N LEU A 324 22.86 43.67 38.77
CA LEU A 324 22.47 44.95 38.18
C LEU A 324 21.01 45.34 38.56
N PRO A 325 20.72 46.63 38.79
CA PRO A 325 19.38 47.08 39.13
C PRO A 325 18.42 46.96 37.93
N PHE A 326 17.22 46.41 38.17
CA PHE A 326 16.25 46.11 37.11
C PHE A 326 15.78 47.36 36.34
N GLN A 327 15.80 48.56 36.92
CA GLN A 327 15.22 49.78 36.33
C GLN A 327 15.78 50.17 34.95
N GLN A 328 17.03 49.81 34.63
CA GLN A 328 17.65 50.10 33.33
C GLN A 328 17.70 48.88 32.40
N LEU A 329 17.40 47.68 32.91
CA LEU A 329 17.61 46.41 32.23
C LEU A 329 16.66 46.18 31.03
N PRO A 330 15.34 46.46 31.12
CA PRO A 330 14.43 46.27 29.99
C PRO A 330 14.76 47.14 28.79
N ASP A 331 15.05 48.43 29.01
CA ASP A 331 15.38 49.37 27.93
C ASP A 331 16.74 49.06 27.33
N TYR A 332 17.70 48.60 28.14
CA TYR A 332 19.00 48.16 27.68
C TYR A 332 18.92 46.88 26.80
N LEU A 333 18.17 45.86 27.25
CA LEU A 333 17.94 44.63 26.48
C LEU A 333 17.01 44.84 25.26
N ALA A 334 16.26 45.95 25.23
CA ALA A 334 15.43 46.36 24.10
C ALA A 334 16.17 47.31 23.12
N MET A 335 17.44 47.62 23.36
CA MET A 335 18.23 48.48 22.48
C MET A 335 18.30 47.89 21.05
N PRO A 336 18.13 48.71 19.99
CA PRO A 336 18.26 48.24 18.61
C PRO A 336 19.62 47.57 18.34
N PRO A 337 19.70 46.56 17.46
CA PRO A 337 20.97 45.95 17.09
C PRO A 337 21.90 46.96 16.41
N ILE A 338 23.14 47.05 16.90
CA ILE A 338 24.15 48.02 16.48
C ILE A 338 25.21 47.35 15.61
N SER A 339 25.71 48.00 14.58
CA SER A 339 26.85 47.50 13.82
C SER A 339 28.17 47.60 14.59
N LEU A 340 29.18 46.84 14.17
CA LEU A 340 30.55 46.97 14.69
C LEU A 340 31.15 48.39 14.52
N ALA A 341 30.65 49.16 13.54
CA ALA A 341 31.06 50.55 13.33
C ALA A 341 30.39 51.53 14.32
N GLU A 342 29.20 51.20 14.83
CA GLU A 342 28.47 51.99 15.83
C GLU A 342 28.90 51.64 17.27
N ALA A 343 29.45 50.44 17.49
CA ALA A 343 29.89 49.96 18.79
C ALA A 343 30.80 50.94 19.58
N PRO A 344 31.82 51.62 18.99
CA PRO A 344 32.63 52.60 19.73
C PRO A 344 31.85 53.83 20.20
N LEU A 345 30.88 54.30 19.40
CA LEU A 345 30.02 55.44 19.74
C LEU A 345 29.04 55.07 20.85
N VAL A 346 28.41 53.90 20.74
CA VAL A 346 27.47 53.38 21.75
C VAL A 346 28.20 53.06 23.06
N ALA A 347 29.41 52.51 23.00
CA ALA A 347 30.27 52.32 24.18
C ALA A 347 30.64 53.63 24.87
N ALA A 348 30.85 54.72 24.12
CA ALA A 348 31.13 56.03 24.70
C ALA A 348 29.91 56.60 25.45
N VAL A 349 28.72 56.52 24.84
CA VAL A 349 27.46 57.00 25.45
C VAL A 349 27.09 56.17 26.68
N LEU A 350 27.12 54.84 26.59
CA LEU A 350 26.79 53.95 27.73
C LEU A 350 27.71 54.19 28.93
N ARG A 351 29.00 54.47 28.69
CA ARG A 351 29.98 54.79 29.75
C ARG A 351 29.66 56.10 30.49
N GLU A 352 28.90 57.01 29.89
CA GLU A 352 28.46 58.27 30.51
C GLU A 352 27.13 58.11 31.27
N ILE A 353 26.14 57.41 30.67
CA ILE A 353 24.77 57.36 31.20
C ILE A 353 24.45 56.13 32.07
N ALA A 354 25.20 55.03 31.91
CA ALA A 354 24.96 53.76 32.60
C ALA A 354 26.27 52.95 32.74
N PRO A 355 27.26 53.45 33.52
CA PRO A 355 28.62 52.91 33.56
C PRO A 355 28.71 51.48 34.11
N ASP A 356 27.70 51.01 34.84
CA ASP A 356 27.63 49.66 35.41
C ASP A 356 27.15 48.60 34.39
N LEU A 357 26.69 49.01 33.19
CA LEU A 357 26.23 48.08 32.14
C LEU A 357 27.40 47.62 31.24
N PRO A 358 27.45 46.35 30.78
CA PRO A 358 28.56 45.85 29.98
C PRO A 358 28.66 46.54 28.61
N LEU A 359 29.77 47.23 28.32
CA LEU A 359 29.96 47.95 27.04
C LEU A 359 30.09 46.99 25.84
N PRO A 360 29.69 47.40 24.61
CA PRO A 360 29.86 46.57 23.42
C PRO A 360 31.34 46.37 23.08
N PRO A 361 31.72 45.21 22.50
CA PRO A 361 33.10 44.90 22.15
C PRO A 361 33.64 45.89 21.11
N ALA A 362 34.84 46.41 21.37
CA ALA A 362 35.56 47.28 20.46
C ALA A 362 36.61 46.46 19.69
N HIS A 363 36.56 46.50 18.36
CA HIS A 363 37.62 45.94 17.51
C HIS A 363 38.69 46.99 17.24
N ASP A 364 39.96 46.58 17.33
CA ASP A 364 41.10 47.43 16.98
C ASP A 364 41.20 47.54 15.44
N ALA A 365 40.96 48.73 14.90
CA ALA A 365 40.78 48.95 13.45
C ALA A 365 42.07 48.81 12.62
N SER A 366 43.19 48.44 13.24
CA SER A 366 44.52 48.41 12.65
C SER A 366 44.86 47.14 11.84
N ALA A 367 43.96 46.15 11.76
CA ALA A 367 44.21 44.86 11.09
C ALA A 367 43.18 44.47 10.00
N ILE A 368 42.49 45.42 9.37
CA ILE A 368 41.48 45.14 8.33
C ILE A 368 42.16 44.62 7.05
N ARG A 369 42.02 43.32 6.76
CA ARG A 369 42.46 42.71 5.50
C ARG A 369 41.54 43.16 4.36
N VAL A 370 42.10 43.63 3.24
CA VAL A 370 41.32 44.02 2.05
C VAL A 370 41.31 42.90 1.01
N ILE A 371 40.13 42.48 0.56
CA ILE A 371 39.95 41.60 -0.60
C ILE A 371 39.56 42.46 -1.80
N ASP A 372 40.35 42.37 -2.87
CA ASP A 372 40.14 43.10 -4.12
C ASP A 372 40.45 42.17 -5.32
N VAL A 373 39.52 41.23 -5.55
CA VAL A 373 39.57 40.22 -6.63
C VAL A 373 38.30 40.31 -7.48
N ASP A 374 38.34 39.77 -8.69
CA ASP A 374 37.13 39.60 -9.50
C ASP A 374 36.23 38.51 -8.87
N PRO A 375 34.93 38.78 -8.67
CA PRO A 375 34.03 37.84 -8.01
C PRO A 375 33.65 36.64 -8.90
N VAL A 376 33.46 35.49 -8.28
CA VAL A 376 32.82 34.33 -8.91
C VAL A 376 31.30 34.47 -8.75
N PRO A 377 30.51 34.54 -9.84
CA PRO A 377 29.06 34.60 -9.74
C PRO A 377 28.48 33.26 -9.30
N VAL A 378 27.60 33.30 -8.28
CA VAL A 378 26.94 32.14 -7.70
C VAL A 378 25.43 32.22 -7.94
N LEU A 379 24.85 31.12 -8.41
CA LEU A 379 23.41 30.96 -8.66
C LEU A 379 22.87 29.85 -7.76
N THR A 380 21.89 30.17 -6.92
CA THR A 380 21.28 29.22 -5.97
C THR A 380 19.82 28.96 -6.35
N LEU A 381 19.45 27.70 -6.61
CA LEU A 381 18.09 27.31 -7.01
C LEU A 381 17.36 26.60 -5.86
N ASN A 382 16.14 27.04 -5.51
CA ASN A 382 15.32 26.43 -4.45
C ASN A 382 13.81 26.43 -4.78
N SER A 383 13.06 25.50 -4.19
CA SER A 383 11.59 25.39 -4.25
C SER A 383 10.97 25.77 -2.90
N HIS A 384 10.32 26.92 -2.82
CA HIS A 384 9.68 27.41 -1.59
C HIS A 384 8.19 27.07 -1.56
N SER A 385 7.73 26.45 -0.48
CA SER A 385 6.30 26.16 -0.26
C SER A 385 5.60 27.37 0.37
N LEU A 386 4.67 27.99 -0.37
CA LEU A 386 3.98 29.21 0.01
C LEU A 386 2.48 28.94 0.26
N PRO A 387 1.81 29.61 1.21
CA PRO A 387 0.38 29.41 1.45
C PRO A 387 -0.46 30.03 0.31
N SER A 388 -1.25 29.21 -0.38
CA SER A 388 -2.13 29.67 -1.47
C SER A 388 -3.59 29.74 -1.03
N GLY A 389 -4.22 30.89 -1.32
CA GLY A 389 -5.57 31.25 -0.85
C GLY A 389 -6.70 30.53 -1.59
N GLY A 390 -6.93 29.26 -1.25
CA GLY A 390 -8.02 28.47 -1.86
C GLY A 390 -9.42 28.93 -1.44
N LYS A 391 -10.34 29.12 -2.40
CA LYS A 391 -11.75 29.57 -2.22
C LYS A 391 -12.64 28.67 -1.35
N THR A 392 -12.12 27.59 -0.76
CA THR A 392 -12.90 26.53 -0.09
C THR A 392 -12.26 25.99 1.18
N GLY A 393 -11.70 26.86 2.04
CA GLY A 393 -11.29 26.51 3.42
C GLY A 393 -10.10 25.54 3.57
N GLN A 394 -9.63 24.92 2.50
CA GLN A 394 -8.40 24.13 2.48
C GLN A 394 -7.21 25.06 2.19
N ARG A 395 -6.28 25.15 3.15
CA ARG A 395 -4.94 25.69 2.90
C ARG A 395 -4.21 24.76 1.92
N LYS A 396 -4.25 25.07 0.63
CA LYS A 396 -3.29 24.51 -0.32
C LYS A 396 -1.97 25.26 -0.18
N SER A 397 -0.87 24.55 -0.08
CA SER A 397 0.45 25.14 -0.29
C SER A 397 0.81 25.04 -1.76
N GLU A 398 1.26 26.14 -2.35
CA GLU A 398 1.74 26.24 -3.72
C GLU A 398 3.25 26.41 -3.68
N THR A 399 3.97 25.46 -4.29
CA THR A 399 5.43 25.49 -4.32
C THR A 399 5.89 26.29 -5.53
N VAL A 400 6.65 27.36 -5.27
CA VAL A 400 7.23 28.26 -6.26
C VAL A 400 8.74 28.08 -6.28
N GLU A 401 9.29 27.89 -7.46
CA GLU A 401 10.72 27.84 -7.70
C GLU A 401 11.32 29.25 -7.80
N LEU A 402 12.42 29.46 -7.08
CA LEU A 402 13.11 30.74 -6.96
C LEU A 402 14.62 30.54 -7.14
N ALA A 403 15.26 31.50 -7.81
CA ALA A 403 16.69 31.58 -8.03
C ALA A 403 17.25 32.81 -7.30
N GLY A 404 18.17 32.58 -6.37
CA GLY A 404 18.97 33.61 -5.70
C GLY A 404 20.32 33.80 -6.41
N VAL A 405 20.86 35.02 -6.33
CA VAL A 405 22.15 35.38 -6.95
C VAL A 405 23.05 36.03 -5.90
N SER A 406 24.31 35.58 -5.85
CA SER A 406 25.35 36.19 -5.01
C SER A 406 26.69 36.20 -5.75
N PHE A 407 27.67 36.91 -5.18
CA PHE A 407 29.02 37.05 -5.70
C PHE A 407 30.02 36.61 -4.62
N ASP A 408 30.80 35.58 -4.92
CA ASP A 408 31.85 35.04 -4.05
C ASP A 408 33.17 35.80 -4.28
N TYR A 409 33.65 36.43 -3.21
CA TYR A 409 34.93 37.11 -3.11
C TYR A 409 35.84 36.30 -2.17
N GLU A 410 36.71 35.45 -2.74
CA GLU A 410 37.69 34.62 -2.00
C GLU A 410 37.05 33.75 -0.88
N GLY A 411 35.85 33.21 -1.12
CA GLY A 411 35.09 32.39 -0.17
C GLY A 411 34.02 33.14 0.61
N ILE A 412 33.90 34.47 0.45
CA ILE A 412 32.86 35.30 1.08
C ILE A 412 31.77 35.63 0.06
N SER A 413 30.57 35.07 0.25
CA SER A 413 29.43 35.27 -0.66
C SER A 413 28.59 36.48 -0.29
N ILE A 414 28.65 37.56 -1.09
CA ILE A 414 27.85 38.77 -0.95
C ILE A 414 26.60 38.68 -1.84
N ASN A 415 25.40 38.83 -1.27
CA ASN A 415 24.16 38.96 -2.04
C ASN A 415 24.14 40.27 -2.86
N VAL A 416 23.58 40.23 -4.07
CA VAL A 416 23.57 41.36 -5.02
C VAL A 416 23.10 42.68 -4.37
N ASP A 417 21.98 42.64 -3.65
CA ASP A 417 21.33 43.80 -3.00
C ASP A 417 22.01 44.27 -1.71
N SER A 418 23.00 43.54 -1.18
CA SER A 418 23.71 43.96 0.03
C SER A 418 24.43 45.29 -0.22
N SER A 419 24.47 46.18 0.75
CA SER A 419 25.39 47.34 0.76
C SER A 419 26.65 47.07 1.59
N VAL A 420 26.77 45.88 2.17
CA VAL A 420 27.88 45.51 3.06
C VAL A 420 29.18 45.37 2.26
N THR A 421 30.21 46.06 2.75
CA THR A 421 31.60 45.96 2.27
C THR A 421 32.57 45.52 3.36
N LEU A 422 32.17 45.52 4.64
CA LEU A 422 32.95 45.04 5.77
C LEU A 422 32.29 43.76 6.30
N VAL A 423 32.99 42.64 6.23
CA VAL A 423 32.50 41.32 6.66
C VAL A 423 33.42 40.79 7.79
N PRO A 424 32.92 40.57 9.01
CA PRO A 424 33.63 39.90 10.08
C PRO A 424 33.81 38.41 9.77
N VAL A 425 34.96 37.87 10.13
CA VAL A 425 35.29 36.45 9.95
C VAL A 425 35.37 35.75 11.31
N PRO A 426 34.97 34.47 11.43
CA PRO A 426 35.14 33.70 12.66
C PRO A 426 36.60 33.71 13.13
N GLY A 427 36.87 34.44 14.21
CA GLY A 427 38.23 34.79 14.67
C GLY A 427 38.34 36.22 15.22
N GLY A 428 37.44 37.12 14.80
CA GLY A 428 37.39 38.51 15.27
C GLY A 428 38.04 39.53 14.33
N ASP A 429 38.61 39.07 13.22
CA ASP A 429 39.09 39.92 12.12
C ASP A 429 37.91 40.46 11.29
N VAL A 430 38.04 41.69 10.79
CA VAL A 430 37.10 42.29 9.83
C VAL A 430 37.78 42.41 8.48
N ILE A 431 37.14 41.91 7.44
CA ILE A 431 37.62 41.96 6.06
C ILE A 431 36.86 43.04 5.28
N HIS A 432 37.58 43.90 4.56
CA HIS A 432 37.00 44.87 3.65
C HIS A 432 37.02 44.36 2.21
N ILE A 433 35.85 44.15 1.61
CA ILE A 433 35.67 43.63 0.26
C ILE A 433 35.41 44.80 -0.70
N ARG A 434 36.36 45.05 -1.61
CA ARG A 434 36.21 46.05 -2.66
C ARG A 434 35.37 45.47 -3.81
N ARG A 435 34.05 45.67 -3.74
CA ARG A 435 33.12 45.16 -4.74
C ARG A 435 33.39 45.72 -6.14
N ARG A 436 33.49 44.82 -7.13
CA ARG A 436 33.74 45.12 -8.54
C ARG A 436 32.42 45.26 -9.30
N TYR A 437 31.65 46.29 -8.97
CA TYR A 437 30.28 46.50 -9.48
C TYR A 437 30.12 46.41 -11.01
N GLU A 438 31.10 46.83 -11.82
CA GLU A 438 31.03 46.67 -13.28
C GLU A 438 31.14 45.20 -13.72
N VAL A 439 31.90 44.36 -13.01
CA VAL A 439 32.00 42.92 -13.24
C VAL A 439 30.69 42.24 -12.80
N GLU A 440 30.19 42.60 -11.61
CA GLU A 440 28.90 42.11 -11.11
C GLU A 440 27.76 42.41 -12.10
N LYS A 441 27.65 43.67 -12.55
CA LYS A 441 26.66 44.14 -13.54
C LYS A 441 26.77 43.41 -14.87
N LYS A 442 27.99 43.14 -15.36
CA LYS A 442 28.21 42.34 -16.57
C LYS A 442 27.70 40.91 -16.42
N ARG A 443 27.90 40.27 -15.27
CA ARG A 443 27.37 38.92 -14.97
C ARG A 443 25.85 38.94 -14.81
N LEU A 444 25.26 39.93 -14.15
CA LEU A 444 23.79 40.04 -14.04
C LEU A 444 23.11 40.20 -15.42
N LEU A 445 23.76 40.89 -16.37
CA LEU A 445 23.29 41.00 -17.76
C LEU A 445 23.45 39.68 -18.56
N GLU A 446 24.43 38.85 -18.20
CA GLU A 446 24.59 37.49 -18.74
C GLU A 446 23.46 36.57 -18.23
N LEU A 447 23.17 36.59 -16.93
CA LEU A 447 22.09 35.80 -16.32
C LEU A 447 20.69 36.18 -16.83
N ARG A 448 20.43 37.46 -17.14
CA ARG A 448 19.14 37.86 -17.75
C ARG A 448 18.88 37.22 -19.12
N LYS A 449 19.92 36.75 -19.83
CA LYS A 449 19.76 36.09 -21.14
C LYS A 449 19.30 34.64 -21.04
N SER A 450 19.38 34.00 -19.87
CA SER A 450 18.88 32.64 -19.65
C SER A 450 17.39 32.60 -19.28
N GLY A 451 16.64 33.69 -19.47
CA GLY A 451 15.19 33.74 -19.25
C GLY A 451 14.73 34.02 -17.82
N LEU A 452 15.65 34.06 -16.84
CA LEU A 452 15.34 34.43 -15.46
C LEU A 452 14.92 35.90 -15.34
N GLN A 453 13.75 36.12 -14.74
CA GLN A 453 13.13 37.43 -14.52
C GLN A 453 12.85 37.64 -13.03
N ARG A 454 12.72 38.90 -12.57
CA ARG A 454 12.30 39.20 -11.20
C ARG A 454 10.88 38.67 -10.99
N VAL A 455 10.65 37.89 -9.93
CA VAL A 455 9.30 37.38 -9.62
C VAL A 455 8.42 38.55 -9.18
N PRO A 456 7.26 38.81 -9.83
CA PRO A 456 6.35 39.85 -9.39
C PRO A 456 5.83 39.54 -7.98
N THR A 457 5.83 40.52 -7.08
CA THR A 457 5.33 40.37 -5.71
C THR A 457 3.86 39.91 -5.67
N SER A 458 3.09 40.23 -6.72
CA SER A 458 1.72 39.79 -6.93
C SER A 458 1.54 38.29 -7.22
N ARG A 459 2.59 37.56 -7.61
CA ARG A 459 2.55 36.08 -7.76
C ARG A 459 2.71 35.34 -6.43
N VAL A 460 3.00 36.02 -5.32
CA VAL A 460 3.28 35.38 -4.03
C VAL A 460 2.40 35.96 -2.93
N TYR A 461 1.32 35.23 -2.61
CA TYR A 461 0.53 35.48 -1.39
C TYR A 461 1.30 34.97 -0.16
N ALA A 462 2.22 35.78 0.37
CA ALA A 462 2.92 35.47 1.61
C ALA A 462 2.97 36.66 2.55
N SER A 463 2.68 36.41 3.82
CA SER A 463 2.87 37.34 4.95
C SER A 463 4.36 37.50 5.34
N ARG A 464 5.27 37.29 4.38
CA ARG A 464 6.71 37.51 4.48
C ARG A 464 7.17 38.13 3.17
N LEU A 465 7.84 39.27 3.26
CA LEU A 465 8.53 39.90 2.14
C LEU A 465 9.53 38.89 1.55
N LEU A 466 9.35 38.48 0.30
CA LEU A 466 10.43 37.88 -0.46
C LEU A 466 11.48 38.96 -0.76
N PRO A 467 12.79 38.65 -0.71
CA PRO A 467 13.81 39.61 -1.13
C PRO A 467 13.60 40.04 -2.59
N ASP A 468 13.77 41.34 -2.85
CA ASP A 468 13.52 41.96 -4.15
C ASP A 468 14.40 41.41 -5.29
N THR A 469 15.47 40.69 -4.93
CA THR A 469 16.42 39.99 -5.81
C THR A 469 15.97 38.65 -6.34
N MET A 470 14.92 38.01 -5.79
CA MET A 470 14.58 36.65 -6.19
C MET A 470 14.07 36.58 -7.63
N LEU A 471 14.77 35.77 -8.43
CA LEU A 471 14.46 35.54 -9.83
C LEU A 471 13.64 34.26 -9.99
N GLY A 472 12.90 34.15 -11.08
CA GLY A 472 12.17 32.95 -11.47
C GLY A 472 11.86 32.96 -12.96
N LEU A 473 11.22 31.89 -13.42
CA LEU A 473 10.80 31.75 -14.81
C LEU A 473 9.29 32.05 -14.95
N PRO A 474 8.83 32.49 -16.15
CA PRO A 474 7.43 32.85 -16.36
C PRO A 474 6.48 31.66 -16.17
N ASP A 475 6.90 30.45 -16.53
CA ASP A 475 6.10 29.22 -16.51
C ASP A 475 6.81 28.08 -15.78
N ALA A 476 6.05 27.19 -15.14
CA ALA A 476 6.61 26.06 -14.39
C ALA A 476 7.38 25.07 -15.30
N ASP A 477 6.92 24.85 -16.52
CA ASP A 477 7.55 23.90 -17.45
C ASP A 477 8.90 24.41 -17.98
N ALA A 478 9.13 25.73 -17.97
CA ALA A 478 10.38 26.34 -18.42
C ALA A 478 11.58 25.97 -17.53
N TRP A 479 11.36 25.60 -16.26
CA TRP A 479 12.43 25.20 -15.34
C TRP A 479 13.16 23.93 -15.77
N SER A 480 12.48 23.00 -16.46
CA SER A 480 13.13 21.78 -16.94
C SER A 480 14.14 22.10 -18.07
N ALA A 481 13.77 22.96 -19.02
CA ALA A 481 14.67 23.41 -20.07
C ALA A 481 15.81 24.27 -19.50
N PHE A 482 15.52 25.13 -18.52
CA PHE A 482 16.55 25.93 -17.85
C PHE A 482 17.63 25.08 -17.15
N VAL A 483 17.23 24.03 -16.43
CA VAL A 483 18.17 23.11 -15.76
C VAL A 483 18.98 22.30 -16.75
N ASN A 484 18.36 21.84 -17.85
CA ASN A 484 19.04 20.98 -18.81
C ASN A 484 19.95 21.75 -19.79
N ASP A 485 19.54 22.93 -20.24
CA ASP A 485 20.23 23.67 -21.30
C ASP A 485 21.02 24.88 -20.78
N ALA A 486 20.43 25.68 -19.89
CA ALA A 486 21.01 26.97 -19.47
C ALA A 486 21.99 26.84 -18.29
N VAL A 487 21.77 25.91 -17.35
CA VAL A 487 22.70 25.68 -16.23
C VAL A 487 24.09 25.18 -16.69
N PRO A 488 24.21 24.23 -17.65
CA PRO A 488 25.52 23.85 -18.20
C PRO A 488 26.22 25.00 -18.92
N ASP A 489 25.48 25.79 -19.71
CA ASP A 489 26.02 26.96 -20.41
C ASP A 489 26.56 28.03 -19.44
N LEU A 490 25.81 28.37 -18.38
CA LEU A 490 26.25 29.27 -17.33
C LEU A 490 27.50 28.73 -16.60
N THR A 491 27.51 27.44 -16.27
CA THR A 491 28.65 26.78 -15.61
C THR A 491 29.92 26.86 -16.47
N SER A 492 29.80 26.63 -17.79
CA SER A 492 30.91 26.77 -18.74
C SER A 492 31.47 28.21 -18.82
N LYS A 493 30.65 29.22 -18.52
CA LYS A 493 31.02 30.65 -18.49
C LYS A 493 31.57 31.13 -17.15
N GLY A 494 31.78 30.20 -16.20
CA GLY A 494 32.38 30.47 -14.89
C GLY A 494 31.38 30.78 -13.79
N TRP A 495 30.10 30.42 -13.94
CA TRP A 495 29.14 30.44 -12.85
C TRP A 495 29.28 29.22 -11.95
N ARG A 496 29.11 29.42 -10.65
CA ARG A 496 28.95 28.32 -9.68
C ARG A 496 27.46 28.14 -9.38
N VAL A 497 26.89 27.01 -9.78
CA VAL A 497 25.46 26.73 -9.56
C VAL A 497 25.27 25.77 -8.39
N ALA A 498 24.42 26.13 -7.43
CA ALA A 498 24.05 25.32 -6.28
C ALA A 498 22.53 25.06 -6.32
N MET A 499 22.11 23.81 -6.21
CA MET A 499 20.70 23.43 -6.15
C MET A 499 20.36 22.87 -4.77
N ALA A 500 19.29 23.36 -4.15
CA ALA A 500 18.81 22.85 -2.89
C ALA A 500 18.28 21.40 -3.05
N PRO A 501 18.43 20.52 -2.03
CA PRO A 501 17.89 19.16 -2.08
C PRO A 501 16.37 19.09 -2.35
N GLU A 502 15.63 20.07 -1.85
CA GLU A 502 14.18 20.18 -2.01
C GLU A 502 13.74 20.72 -3.39
N PHE A 503 14.65 21.25 -4.21
CA PHE A 503 14.35 21.86 -5.51
C PHE A 503 13.70 20.86 -6.48
N ARG A 504 12.50 21.20 -6.98
CA ARG A 504 11.63 20.32 -7.79
C ARG A 504 12.30 19.77 -9.05
N TYR A 505 13.19 20.54 -9.67
CA TYR A 505 13.85 20.21 -10.94
C TYR A 505 15.29 19.68 -10.75
N ASN A 506 15.70 19.40 -9.51
CA ASN A 506 16.93 18.65 -9.21
C ASN A 506 16.70 17.15 -9.45
N VAL A 507 16.54 16.80 -10.73
CA VAL A 507 16.18 15.46 -11.20
C VAL A 507 17.32 14.92 -12.05
N ILE A 508 17.84 13.74 -11.67
CA ILE A 508 18.81 13.02 -12.50
C ILE A 508 18.06 11.95 -13.28
N GLU A 509 18.17 12.00 -14.62
CA GLU A 509 17.67 10.96 -15.51
C GLU A 509 18.63 9.76 -15.53
N ILE A 510 18.08 8.55 -15.61
CA ILE A 510 18.85 7.29 -15.55
C ILE A 510 18.63 6.52 -16.85
N ASP A 511 19.71 6.30 -17.61
CA ASP A 511 19.69 5.62 -18.90
C ASP A 511 19.72 4.08 -18.80
N ALA A 512 20.35 3.54 -17.75
CA ALA A 512 20.60 2.10 -17.57
C ALA A 512 20.42 1.65 -16.11
N ILE A 513 20.03 0.37 -15.96
CA ILE A 513 20.02 -0.35 -14.69
C ILE A 513 21.03 -1.49 -14.83
N ASP A 514 21.99 -1.55 -13.91
CA ASP A 514 22.98 -2.61 -13.83
C ASP A 514 22.59 -3.61 -12.75
N GLY A 515 23.10 -4.85 -12.83
CA GLY A 515 22.92 -5.78 -11.74
C GLY A 515 23.89 -6.95 -11.76
N THR A 516 24.37 -7.28 -10.58
CA THR A 516 25.33 -8.35 -10.32
C THR A 516 24.66 -9.46 -9.53
N ALA A 517 25.05 -10.71 -9.78
CA ALA A 517 24.66 -11.81 -8.90
C ALA A 517 25.89 -12.60 -8.48
N HIS A 518 26.00 -12.82 -7.18
CA HIS A 518 27.11 -13.52 -6.55
C HIS A 518 26.61 -14.84 -5.96
N GLN A 519 27.43 -15.90 -6.03
CA GLN A 519 27.04 -17.19 -5.46
C GLN A 519 27.06 -17.12 -3.92
N ALA A 520 25.88 -17.26 -3.32
CA ALA A 520 25.73 -17.52 -1.90
C ALA A 520 25.80 -19.04 -1.64
N GLY A 521 26.15 -19.42 -0.42
CA GLY A 521 26.12 -20.82 0.01
C GLY A 521 24.74 -21.47 -0.15
N ASP A 522 24.71 -22.81 -0.15
CA ASP A 522 23.48 -23.63 -0.15
C ASP A 522 22.54 -23.45 -1.35
N GLY A 523 23.08 -23.07 -2.53
CA GLY A 523 22.32 -23.05 -3.79
C GLY A 523 21.46 -21.79 -3.99
N TRP A 524 21.90 -20.66 -3.44
CA TRP A 524 21.28 -19.35 -3.61
C TRP A 524 22.23 -18.38 -4.32
N PHE A 525 21.66 -17.36 -4.95
CA PHE A 525 22.37 -16.21 -5.49
C PHE A 525 21.92 -14.96 -4.74
N ASP A 526 22.88 -14.16 -4.26
CA ASP A 526 22.62 -12.81 -3.77
C ASP A 526 22.64 -11.88 -4.99
N LEU A 527 21.49 -11.33 -5.38
CA LEU A 527 21.33 -10.35 -6.46
C LEU A 527 21.43 -8.93 -5.88
N GLU A 528 22.33 -8.14 -6.46
CA GLU A 528 22.47 -6.71 -6.21
C GLU A 528 22.06 -5.92 -7.46
N MET A 529 21.37 -4.80 -7.26
CA MET A 529 20.83 -4.00 -8.36
C MET A 529 21.30 -2.56 -8.23
N GLY A 530 21.94 -2.04 -9.27
CA GLY A 530 22.57 -0.72 -9.31
C GLY A 530 21.97 0.18 -10.38
N ILE A 531 22.10 1.47 -10.18
CA ILE A 531 21.84 2.51 -11.19
C ILE A 531 23.00 3.50 -11.15
N GLN A 532 23.59 3.79 -12.30
CA GLN A 532 24.69 4.72 -12.39
C GLN A 532 24.16 6.17 -12.40
N VAL A 533 24.61 6.95 -11.41
CA VAL A 533 24.22 8.34 -11.16
C VAL A 533 25.50 9.19 -11.20
N GLY A 534 25.87 9.63 -12.41
CA GLY A 534 27.19 10.22 -12.68
C GLY A 534 28.32 9.20 -12.52
N GLU A 535 29.28 9.49 -11.65
CA GLU A 535 30.40 8.57 -11.31
C GLU A 535 30.08 7.59 -10.16
N ARG A 536 28.88 7.64 -9.57
CA ARG A 536 28.50 6.80 -8.42
C ARG A 536 27.43 5.77 -8.80
N ASN A 537 27.61 4.53 -8.36
CA ASN A 537 26.57 3.51 -8.42
C ASN A 537 25.66 3.60 -7.19
N VAL A 538 24.35 3.68 -7.38
CA VAL A 538 23.35 3.76 -6.31
C VAL A 538 22.54 2.47 -6.28
N ARG A 539 22.38 1.88 -5.09
CA ARG A 539 21.57 0.67 -4.89
C ARG A 539 20.09 0.92 -5.17
N LEU A 540 19.50 0.11 -6.04
CA LEU A 540 18.13 0.27 -6.54
C LEU A 540 17.09 -0.44 -5.66
N GLU A 541 17.46 -1.47 -4.90
CA GLU A 541 16.52 -2.31 -4.15
C GLU A 541 15.79 -1.55 -3.02
N PRO A 542 16.46 -0.70 -2.20
CA PRO A 542 15.78 0.12 -1.20
C PRO A 542 14.84 1.15 -1.84
N LEU A 543 15.24 1.71 -2.99
CA LEU A 543 14.45 2.69 -3.74
C LEU A 543 13.15 2.06 -4.27
N LEU A 544 13.23 0.84 -4.81
CA LEU A 544 12.07 0.07 -5.26
C LEU A 544 11.18 -0.37 -4.09
N ALA A 545 11.77 -0.78 -2.96
CA ALA A 545 11.01 -1.11 -1.75
C ALA A 545 10.21 0.09 -1.20
N ASP A 546 10.72 1.32 -1.38
CA ASP A 546 9.98 2.54 -1.08
C ASP A 546 8.94 2.89 -2.16
N LEU A 547 9.28 2.74 -3.46
CA LEU A 547 8.33 2.91 -4.57
C LEU A 547 7.10 2.02 -4.41
N PHE A 548 7.26 0.73 -4.09
CA PHE A 548 6.13 -0.21 -3.98
C PHE A 548 5.29 -0.01 -2.72
N ARG A 549 5.84 0.64 -1.68
CA ARG A 549 5.06 1.12 -0.53
C ARG A 549 4.22 2.34 -0.90
N ARG A 550 4.75 3.23 -1.74
CA ARG A 550 4.06 4.44 -2.24
C ARG A 550 2.97 4.12 -3.27
N ASP A 551 3.31 3.33 -4.29
CA ASP A 551 2.44 2.99 -5.41
C ASP A 551 2.20 1.48 -5.49
N ARG A 552 0.96 1.09 -5.17
CA ARG A 552 0.53 -0.31 -5.12
C ARG A 552 0.29 -0.93 -6.50
N ARG A 553 0.26 -0.15 -7.59
CA ARG A 553 0.05 -0.67 -8.96
C ARG A 553 1.13 -1.67 -9.36
N TRP A 554 2.38 -1.43 -8.92
CA TRP A 554 3.56 -2.26 -9.23
C TRP A 554 3.47 -3.71 -8.75
N LEU A 555 2.86 -3.97 -7.59
CA LEU A 555 2.76 -5.32 -6.99
C LEU A 555 1.33 -5.91 -7.05
N GLY A 556 0.32 -5.08 -7.30
CA GLY A 556 -1.10 -5.44 -7.20
C GLY A 556 -1.73 -6.10 -8.43
N GLY A 557 -0.93 -6.64 -9.36
CA GLY A 557 -1.42 -7.18 -10.64
C GLY A 557 -1.83 -6.12 -11.67
N ALA A 558 -1.83 -4.84 -11.30
CA ALA A 558 -2.17 -3.70 -12.15
C ALA A 558 -0.94 -3.05 -12.81
N LEU A 559 0.13 -3.82 -13.07
CA LEU A 559 1.37 -3.33 -13.67
C LEU A 559 1.15 -2.74 -15.07
N GLU A 560 0.18 -3.28 -15.82
CA GLU A 560 -0.21 -2.79 -17.15
C GLU A 560 -1.07 -1.51 -17.11
N ALA A 561 -1.54 -1.09 -15.91
CA ALA A 561 -2.24 0.20 -15.72
C ALA A 561 -1.29 1.38 -15.47
N ILE A 562 0.03 1.14 -15.50
CA ILE A 562 1.08 2.16 -15.53
C ILE A 562 1.44 2.35 -17.01
N ALA A 563 1.48 3.59 -17.52
CA ALA A 563 1.88 3.80 -18.93
C ALA A 563 3.39 3.58 -19.12
N ASP A 564 3.85 3.16 -20.30
CA ASP A 564 5.28 2.87 -20.55
C ASP A 564 6.16 4.14 -20.48
N GLU A 565 5.58 5.27 -20.88
CA GLU A 565 6.16 6.61 -20.79
C GLU A 565 6.03 7.24 -19.39
N GLU A 566 5.31 6.60 -18.45
CA GLU A 566 5.00 7.19 -17.15
C GLU A 566 6.30 7.46 -16.37
N PRO A 567 6.54 8.71 -15.91
CA PRO A 567 7.75 9.06 -15.19
C PRO A 567 7.66 8.60 -13.73
N ILE A 568 8.63 7.80 -13.32
CA ILE A 568 8.70 7.22 -11.97
C ILE A 568 9.77 7.95 -11.17
N GLU A 569 9.37 8.55 -10.03
CA GLU A 569 10.30 9.21 -9.11
C GLU A 569 10.77 8.25 -7.99
N LEU A 570 12.07 8.03 -7.93
CA LEU A 570 12.76 7.40 -6.80
C LEU A 570 13.44 8.49 -5.94
N LYS A 571 13.55 8.25 -4.63
CA LYS A 571 14.19 9.16 -3.69
C LYS A 571 15.30 8.44 -2.93
N THR A 572 16.52 8.98 -2.98
CA THR A 572 17.66 8.45 -2.23
C THR A 572 17.60 8.87 -0.76
N GLU A 573 18.46 8.28 0.09
CA GLU A 573 18.64 8.71 1.48
C GLU A 573 19.10 10.18 1.58
N GLU A 574 19.94 10.65 0.65
CA GLU A 574 20.32 12.07 0.50
C GLU A 574 19.18 12.98 -0.03
N ASN A 575 17.93 12.49 -0.06
CA ASN A 575 16.72 13.15 -0.57
C ASN A 575 16.76 13.61 -2.06
N LYS A 576 17.78 13.20 -2.82
CA LYS A 576 17.87 13.42 -4.27
C LYS A 576 16.75 12.69 -5.00
N ARG A 577 16.21 13.32 -6.05
CA ARG A 577 15.17 12.73 -6.90
C ARG A 577 15.79 12.15 -8.17
N LEU A 578 15.48 10.89 -8.41
CA LEU A 578 15.92 10.14 -9.57
C LEU A 578 14.69 9.82 -10.41
N ARG A 579 14.73 10.09 -11.72
CA ARG A 579 13.60 9.88 -12.63
C ARG A 579 13.96 8.86 -13.68
N LEU A 580 13.07 7.89 -13.86
CA LEU A 580 13.17 6.88 -14.90
C LEU A 580 11.79 6.55 -15.47
N ARG A 581 11.73 6.12 -16.72
CA ARG A 581 10.49 5.70 -17.36
C ARG A 581 10.02 4.34 -16.82
N ALA A 582 8.71 4.17 -16.70
CA ALA A 582 8.13 2.92 -16.22
C ALA A 582 8.53 1.70 -17.08
N ASP A 583 8.68 1.86 -18.40
CA ASP A 583 9.11 0.80 -19.31
C ASP A 583 10.51 0.22 -18.99
N ARG A 584 11.36 0.94 -18.24
CA ARG A 584 12.64 0.44 -17.73
C ARG A 584 12.48 -0.46 -16.50
N LEU A 585 11.53 -0.14 -15.61
CA LEU A 585 11.26 -0.93 -14.41
C LEU A 585 10.32 -2.11 -14.67
N LYS A 586 9.32 -1.96 -15.54
CA LYS A 586 8.30 -2.98 -15.80
C LYS A 586 8.89 -4.37 -16.07
N PRO A 587 9.94 -4.58 -16.89
CA PRO A 587 10.53 -5.90 -17.09
C PRO A 587 11.14 -6.49 -15.82
N VAL A 588 11.91 -5.69 -15.07
CA VAL A 588 12.55 -6.11 -13.80
C VAL A 588 11.50 -6.47 -12.77
N VAL A 589 10.48 -5.62 -12.60
CA VAL A 589 9.39 -5.85 -11.64
C VAL A 589 8.53 -7.05 -12.06
N ARG A 590 8.19 -7.19 -13.35
CA ARG A 590 7.48 -8.38 -13.87
C ARG A 590 8.26 -9.66 -13.59
N VAL A 591 9.59 -9.66 -13.74
CA VAL A 591 10.41 -10.85 -13.50
C VAL A 591 10.69 -11.11 -12.02
N LEU A 592 10.73 -10.11 -11.14
CA LEU A 592 11.16 -10.25 -9.73
C LEU A 592 10.08 -9.93 -8.68
N VAL A 593 8.82 -9.71 -9.09
CA VAL A 593 7.67 -9.34 -8.24
C VAL A 593 7.51 -10.22 -6.98
N ASP A 594 7.73 -11.53 -7.12
CA ASP A 594 7.60 -12.53 -6.07
C ASP A 594 8.70 -12.45 -4.99
N LEU A 595 9.85 -11.85 -5.33
CA LEU A 595 10.96 -11.62 -4.41
C LEU A 595 10.75 -10.33 -3.61
N PHE A 596 10.25 -9.27 -4.26
CA PHE A 596 9.88 -8.03 -3.56
C PHE A 596 8.70 -8.23 -2.59
N ASP A 597 7.69 -9.03 -2.97
CA ASP A 597 6.58 -9.43 -2.08
C ASP A 597 7.04 -10.26 -0.86
N ALA A 598 8.20 -10.93 -0.96
CA ALA A 598 8.77 -11.76 0.10
C ALA A 598 9.44 -10.93 1.20
N LEU A 599 10.10 -9.83 0.81
CA LEU A 599 10.95 -9.00 1.66
C LEU A 599 10.22 -7.81 2.30
N GLY A 600 8.90 -7.79 2.30
CA GLY A 600 8.07 -6.69 2.80
C GLY A 600 8.42 -6.25 4.24
N GLY A 601 9.29 -5.24 4.34
CA GLY A 601 9.87 -4.71 5.58
C GLY A 601 11.41 -4.74 5.60
N SER A 602 12.04 -5.85 5.17
CA SER A 602 13.47 -6.13 5.41
C SER A 602 14.45 -5.50 4.40
N LEU A 603 13.96 -4.99 3.27
CA LEU A 603 14.80 -4.27 2.28
C LEU A 603 15.28 -2.90 2.78
N ALA A 604 14.74 -2.40 3.90
CA ALA A 604 15.22 -1.18 4.55
C ALA A 604 16.59 -1.36 5.21
N ASP A 605 16.98 -2.60 5.57
CA ASP A 605 18.22 -2.90 6.28
C ASP A 605 19.38 -3.30 5.33
N GLY A 606 19.25 -3.03 4.03
CA GLY A 606 20.31 -3.27 3.03
C GLY A 606 20.54 -4.74 2.65
N ALA A 607 19.69 -5.68 3.08
CA ALA A 607 19.79 -7.10 2.75
C ALA A 607 19.74 -7.36 1.23
N ALA A 608 20.61 -8.24 0.71
CA ALA A 608 20.66 -8.62 -0.70
C ALA A 608 19.43 -9.44 -1.14
N LEU A 609 19.05 -9.34 -2.42
CA LEU A 609 17.87 -10.03 -2.95
C LEU A 609 18.21 -11.49 -3.27
N ARG A 610 17.78 -12.43 -2.42
CA ARG A 610 18.07 -13.86 -2.62
C ARG A 610 17.21 -14.54 -3.68
N VAL A 611 17.88 -15.14 -4.67
CA VAL A 611 17.29 -15.90 -5.78
C VAL A 611 17.74 -17.36 -5.71
N PRO A 612 16.85 -18.37 -5.79
CA PRO A 612 17.26 -19.77 -5.85
C PRO A 612 18.09 -20.06 -7.11
N ALA A 613 19.05 -20.99 -7.06
CA ALA A 613 19.90 -21.26 -8.24
C ALA A 613 19.11 -21.76 -9.47
N LEU A 614 18.00 -22.47 -9.23
CA LEU A 614 17.08 -22.96 -10.27
C LEU A 614 16.30 -21.84 -10.99
N ASP A 615 16.29 -20.62 -10.43
CA ASP A 615 15.69 -19.44 -11.05
C ASP A 615 16.67 -18.67 -11.98
N ALA A 616 17.90 -19.14 -12.17
CA ALA A 616 18.92 -18.48 -13.01
C ALA A 616 18.44 -18.15 -14.44
N GLY A 617 17.60 -19.00 -15.05
CA GLY A 617 16.99 -18.73 -16.35
C GLY A 617 16.10 -17.49 -16.41
N ARG A 618 15.58 -17.02 -15.26
CA ARG A 618 14.82 -15.75 -15.12
C ARG A 618 15.76 -14.54 -15.23
N LEU A 619 16.97 -14.64 -14.66
CA LEU A 619 17.98 -13.57 -14.69
C LEU A 619 18.57 -13.42 -16.10
N GLU A 620 18.87 -14.52 -16.80
CA GLU A 620 19.32 -14.44 -18.19
C GLU A 620 18.23 -13.87 -19.12
N ALA A 621 16.94 -14.14 -18.85
CA ALA A 621 15.84 -13.53 -19.59
C ALA A 621 15.72 -12.00 -19.41
N LEU A 622 16.35 -11.40 -18.40
CA LEU A 622 16.44 -9.94 -18.28
C LEU A 622 17.51 -9.37 -19.21
N ASN A 623 18.62 -10.08 -19.47
CA ASN A 623 19.66 -9.64 -20.42
C ASN A 623 19.12 -9.44 -21.83
N SER A 624 18.21 -10.29 -22.29
CA SER A 624 17.66 -10.20 -23.66
C SER A 624 16.84 -8.94 -23.91
N THR A 625 16.51 -8.16 -22.87
CA THR A 625 15.84 -6.86 -23.01
C THR A 625 16.78 -5.72 -23.40
N GLY A 626 18.10 -5.91 -23.31
CA GLY A 626 19.11 -4.86 -23.57
C GLY A 626 19.11 -3.69 -22.58
N ARG A 627 18.26 -3.75 -21.53
CA ARG A 627 18.06 -2.70 -20.51
C ARG A 627 18.69 -3.04 -19.16
N TRP A 628 19.41 -4.17 -19.12
CA TRP A 628 20.01 -4.78 -17.94
C TRP A 628 21.34 -5.42 -18.35
N GLN A 629 22.43 -5.09 -17.65
CA GLN A 629 23.74 -5.74 -17.85
C GLN A 629 24.05 -6.69 -16.71
N PHE A 630 23.79 -8.00 -16.90
CA PHE A 630 24.11 -9.01 -15.90
C PHE A 630 25.58 -9.40 -15.91
N GLN A 631 26.33 -8.92 -14.93
CA GLN A 631 27.66 -9.44 -14.60
C GLN A 631 27.51 -10.49 -13.49
N GLY A 632 27.44 -11.75 -13.89
CA GLY A 632 27.39 -12.91 -12.98
C GLY A 632 28.36 -13.98 -13.46
N GLU A 633 28.76 -14.85 -12.53
CA GLU A 633 29.71 -15.92 -12.78
C GLU A 633 29.29 -16.85 -13.94
N ASP A 634 30.29 -17.41 -14.65
CA ASP A 634 30.05 -18.32 -15.78
C ASP A 634 29.20 -19.55 -15.40
N SER A 635 29.24 -19.95 -14.12
CA SER A 635 28.41 -21.00 -13.53
C SER A 635 26.91 -20.72 -13.71
N ILE A 636 26.47 -19.46 -13.49
CA ILE A 636 25.08 -19.03 -13.59
C ILE A 636 24.64 -18.99 -15.05
N ARG A 637 25.48 -18.43 -15.93
CA ARG A 637 25.23 -18.36 -17.38
C ARG A 637 25.13 -19.76 -17.98
N GLN A 638 26.02 -20.69 -17.61
CA GLN A 638 25.95 -22.07 -18.06
C GLN A 638 24.69 -22.80 -17.57
N LEU A 639 24.27 -22.60 -16.32
CA LEU A 639 23.03 -23.20 -15.81
C LEU A 639 21.79 -22.61 -16.51
N ALA A 640 21.74 -21.30 -16.70
CA ALA A 640 20.66 -20.61 -17.39
C ALA A 640 20.56 -21.08 -18.86
N GLN A 641 21.68 -21.12 -19.59
CA GLN A 641 21.73 -21.60 -20.97
C GLN A 641 21.33 -23.07 -21.10
N ARG A 642 21.73 -23.94 -20.16
CA ARG A 642 21.28 -25.35 -20.13
C ARG A 642 19.77 -25.45 -19.93
N LEU A 643 19.19 -24.65 -19.04
CA LEU A 643 17.73 -24.61 -18.81
C LEU A 643 16.97 -23.96 -19.98
N GLN A 644 17.54 -22.95 -20.66
CA GLN A 644 16.94 -22.27 -21.81
C GLN A 644 17.04 -23.06 -23.12
N ALA A 645 18.11 -23.84 -23.31
CA ALA A 645 18.27 -24.74 -24.47
C ALA A 645 17.08 -25.72 -24.60
N GLY A 646 16.41 -26.01 -23.49
CA GLY A 646 15.15 -26.73 -23.47
C GLY A 646 15.34 -28.24 -23.40
N PRO A 647 14.53 -28.94 -22.59
CA PRO A 647 14.70 -30.36 -22.38
C PRO A 647 14.17 -31.15 -23.59
N GLY A 648 15.08 -31.70 -24.39
CA GLY A 648 14.75 -32.55 -25.55
C GLY A 648 15.68 -32.44 -26.77
N LEU A 649 16.62 -31.48 -26.80
CA LEU A 649 17.54 -31.27 -27.93
C LEU A 649 18.58 -32.37 -28.15
N HIS A 650 18.89 -33.19 -27.14
CA HIS A 650 19.79 -34.34 -27.29
C HIS A 650 18.98 -35.63 -27.36
N GLU A 651 19.13 -36.34 -28.47
CA GLU A 651 18.51 -37.64 -28.67
C GLU A 651 19.30 -38.73 -27.91
N VAL A 652 18.61 -39.46 -27.05
CA VAL A 652 19.18 -40.54 -26.25
C VAL A 652 18.81 -41.87 -26.89
N PRO A 653 19.76 -42.79 -27.17
CA PRO A 653 19.44 -44.07 -27.76
C PRO A 653 18.46 -44.87 -26.89
N VAL A 654 17.50 -45.53 -27.54
CA VAL A 654 16.58 -46.48 -26.88
C VAL A 654 17.39 -47.62 -26.24
N PRO A 655 17.10 -48.03 -25.00
CA PRO A 655 17.77 -49.16 -24.36
C PRO A 655 17.57 -50.46 -25.16
N ARG A 656 18.62 -51.27 -25.27
CA ARG A 656 18.59 -52.55 -26.01
C ARG A 656 17.68 -53.59 -25.36
N GLY A 657 17.53 -53.55 -24.04
CA GLY A 657 16.64 -54.41 -23.27
C GLY A 657 15.16 -54.02 -23.34
N LEU A 658 14.80 -52.92 -24.03
CA LEU A 658 13.41 -52.48 -24.16
C LEU A 658 12.70 -53.26 -25.29
N GLN A 659 11.74 -54.11 -24.93
CA GLN A 659 10.91 -54.86 -25.86
C GLN A 659 9.69 -54.04 -26.35
N ALA A 660 9.96 -52.82 -26.84
CA ALA A 660 8.96 -51.93 -27.44
C ALA A 660 9.61 -50.90 -28.38
N GLU A 661 8.92 -50.58 -29.48
CA GLU A 661 9.26 -49.41 -30.29
C GLU A 661 8.65 -48.16 -29.66
N LEU A 662 9.48 -47.15 -29.40
CA LEU A 662 9.03 -45.85 -28.89
C LEU A 662 8.58 -44.96 -30.05
N ARG A 663 7.38 -44.38 -29.95
CA ARG A 663 6.93 -43.32 -30.86
C ARG A 663 7.77 -42.05 -30.66
N ALA A 664 7.77 -41.16 -31.65
CA ALA A 664 8.56 -39.92 -31.61
C ALA A 664 8.38 -39.09 -30.32
N TYR A 665 7.14 -38.94 -29.82
CA TYR A 665 6.92 -38.25 -28.54
C TYR A 665 7.37 -39.10 -27.34
N GLN A 666 7.27 -40.43 -27.38
CA GLN A 666 7.77 -41.29 -26.30
C GLN A 666 9.30 -41.21 -26.21
N GLN A 667 9.98 -41.13 -27.36
CA GLN A 667 11.42 -40.83 -27.46
C GLN A 667 11.76 -39.44 -26.89
N GLN A 668 11.00 -38.40 -27.23
CA GLN A 668 11.18 -37.07 -26.62
C GLN A 668 11.03 -37.09 -25.10
N GLY A 669 10.12 -37.91 -24.55
CA GLY A 669 9.97 -38.04 -23.09
C GLY A 669 11.13 -38.78 -22.44
N LEU A 670 11.71 -39.78 -23.12
CA LEU A 670 12.97 -40.41 -22.70
C LEU A 670 14.12 -39.40 -22.70
N ASN A 671 14.28 -38.62 -23.79
CA ASN A 671 15.27 -37.55 -23.88
C ASN A 671 15.11 -36.53 -22.74
N TRP A 672 13.87 -36.12 -22.45
CA TRP A 672 13.52 -35.17 -21.39
C TRP A 672 13.87 -35.69 -19.99
N MET A 673 13.50 -36.93 -19.64
CA MET A 673 13.88 -37.53 -18.35
C MET A 673 15.39 -37.68 -18.20
N GLN A 674 16.07 -38.04 -19.30
CA GLN A 674 17.52 -38.18 -19.33
C GLN A 674 18.26 -36.84 -19.19
N PHE A 675 17.73 -35.76 -19.80
CA PHE A 675 18.20 -34.39 -19.61
C PHE A 675 18.05 -33.94 -18.15
N LEU A 676 16.87 -34.12 -17.54
CA LEU A 676 16.66 -33.75 -16.13
C LEU A 676 17.68 -34.45 -15.22
N ARG A 677 17.84 -35.76 -15.43
CA ARG A 677 18.81 -36.58 -14.71
C ARG A 677 20.23 -36.03 -14.89
N ALA A 678 20.67 -35.78 -16.12
CA ALA A 678 22.04 -35.32 -16.43
C ALA A 678 22.40 -33.94 -15.84
N HIS A 679 21.43 -33.22 -15.28
CA HIS A 679 21.61 -31.93 -14.63
C HIS A 679 21.17 -31.92 -13.15
N ASP A 680 21.02 -33.10 -12.54
CA ASP A 680 20.56 -33.28 -11.14
C ASP A 680 19.21 -32.63 -10.84
N LEU A 681 18.34 -32.55 -11.85
CA LEU A 681 17.00 -31.99 -11.77
C LEU A 681 15.94 -33.09 -11.54
N ALA A 682 14.74 -32.64 -11.20
CA ALA A 682 13.54 -33.44 -11.01
C ALA A 682 12.38 -32.81 -11.77
N GLY A 683 11.33 -33.58 -12.07
CA GLY A 683 10.21 -33.05 -12.87
C GLY A 683 8.90 -33.86 -12.84
N VAL A 684 7.90 -33.32 -13.52
CA VAL A 684 6.57 -33.93 -13.73
C VAL A 684 6.41 -34.33 -15.20
N LEU A 685 6.26 -35.63 -15.48
CA LEU A 685 5.76 -36.13 -16.75
C LEU A 685 4.23 -36.12 -16.70
N ALA A 686 3.67 -35.03 -17.22
CA ALA A 686 2.25 -34.67 -17.22
C ALA A 686 1.54 -35.02 -18.55
N ASP A 687 2.03 -36.02 -19.28
CA ASP A 687 1.38 -36.54 -20.49
C ASP A 687 -0.06 -36.99 -20.24
N ASP A 688 -0.95 -36.79 -21.21
CA ASP A 688 -2.32 -37.32 -21.18
C ASP A 688 -2.38 -38.85 -20.94
N MET A 689 -3.52 -39.29 -20.42
CA MET A 689 -3.73 -40.68 -19.97
C MET A 689 -3.86 -41.65 -21.15
N GLY A 690 -2.78 -42.38 -21.45
CA GLY A 690 -2.74 -43.34 -22.55
C GLY A 690 -1.58 -43.15 -23.51
N LEU A 691 -0.83 -42.04 -23.40
CA LEU A 691 0.40 -41.80 -24.16
C LEU A 691 1.58 -42.73 -23.76
N GLY A 692 1.40 -43.59 -22.76
CA GLY A 692 2.40 -44.57 -22.35
C GLY A 692 3.48 -43.99 -21.45
N LYS A 693 3.09 -43.33 -20.33
CA LYS A 693 4.04 -42.89 -19.30
C LYS A 693 4.87 -44.06 -18.75
N THR A 694 4.24 -45.21 -18.47
CA THR A 694 4.92 -46.42 -17.96
C THR A 694 6.08 -46.87 -18.85
N VAL A 695 5.86 -47.01 -20.16
CA VAL A 695 6.90 -47.49 -21.09
C VAL A 695 8.03 -46.47 -21.25
N GLN A 696 7.72 -45.17 -21.24
CA GLN A 696 8.74 -44.11 -21.19
C GLN A 696 9.58 -44.23 -19.90
N THR A 697 8.96 -44.42 -18.74
CA THR A 697 9.66 -44.58 -17.46
C THR A 697 10.48 -45.86 -17.37
N LEU A 698 9.98 -46.99 -17.89
CA LEU A 698 10.72 -48.25 -17.98
C LEU A 698 11.95 -48.10 -18.90
N ALA A 699 11.80 -47.42 -20.04
CA ALA A 699 12.92 -47.07 -20.92
C ALA A 699 13.95 -46.17 -20.20
N HIS A 700 13.51 -45.21 -19.38
CA HIS A 700 14.42 -44.38 -18.58
C HIS A 700 15.20 -45.22 -17.56
N ILE A 701 14.55 -46.15 -16.83
CA ILE A 701 15.21 -47.04 -15.87
C ILE A 701 16.19 -48.00 -16.56
N LEU A 702 15.81 -48.57 -17.71
CA LEU A 702 16.71 -49.42 -18.51
C LEU A 702 17.92 -48.65 -19.04
N ALA A 703 17.75 -47.40 -19.49
CA ALA A 703 18.87 -46.55 -19.90
C ALA A 703 19.86 -46.27 -18.76
N GLU A 704 19.39 -46.22 -17.51
CA GLU A 704 20.27 -46.12 -16.33
C GLU A 704 20.98 -47.43 -15.99
N LYS A 705 20.30 -48.57 -16.18
CA LYS A 705 20.87 -49.90 -16.02
C LYS A 705 21.96 -50.19 -17.05
N GLU A 706 21.66 -50.04 -18.35
CA GLU A 706 22.57 -50.37 -19.45
C GLU A 706 23.83 -49.50 -19.46
N ALA A 707 23.73 -48.27 -18.96
CA ALA A 707 24.88 -47.38 -18.79
C ALA A 707 25.68 -47.61 -17.49
N GLY A 708 25.31 -48.60 -16.67
CA GLY A 708 25.99 -48.93 -15.41
C GLY A 708 25.81 -47.91 -14.28
N ARG A 709 24.76 -47.06 -14.35
CA ARG A 709 24.52 -45.95 -13.42
C ARG A 709 23.49 -46.28 -12.33
N LEU A 710 22.68 -47.31 -12.56
CA LEU A 710 21.72 -47.87 -11.61
C LEU A 710 22.44 -48.74 -10.53
N ASP A 711 23.30 -48.12 -9.74
CA ASP A 711 24.01 -48.74 -8.60
C ASP A 711 23.14 -48.89 -7.32
N ARG A 712 21.90 -48.39 -7.38
CA ARG A 712 20.92 -48.37 -6.30
C ARG A 712 19.52 -48.65 -6.86
N PRO A 713 18.60 -49.24 -6.09
CA PRO A 713 17.26 -49.55 -6.57
C PRO A 713 16.50 -48.29 -7.00
N ALA A 714 15.66 -48.42 -8.03
CA ALA A 714 14.59 -47.48 -8.34
C ALA A 714 13.33 -47.86 -7.52
N LEU A 715 12.73 -46.90 -6.83
CA LEU A 715 11.47 -47.10 -6.10
C LEU A 715 10.32 -46.40 -6.84
N ILE A 716 9.28 -47.15 -7.19
CA ILE A 716 8.03 -46.61 -7.72
C ILE A 716 6.93 -46.80 -6.70
N VAL A 717 6.27 -45.69 -6.36
CA VAL A 717 5.11 -45.64 -5.50
C VAL A 717 3.86 -45.53 -6.37
N VAL A 718 2.99 -46.54 -6.30
CA VAL A 718 1.80 -46.63 -7.15
C VAL A 718 0.52 -46.75 -6.30
N PRO A 719 -0.66 -46.42 -6.84
CA PRO A 719 -1.94 -46.84 -6.28
C PRO A 719 -2.04 -48.37 -6.17
N THR A 720 -2.72 -48.90 -5.14
CA THR A 720 -2.77 -50.36 -4.88
C THR A 720 -3.28 -51.19 -6.06
N THR A 721 -4.19 -50.62 -6.84
CA THR A 721 -4.75 -51.18 -8.09
C THR A 721 -3.74 -51.27 -9.23
N LEU A 722 -2.75 -50.38 -9.27
CA LEU A 722 -1.75 -50.27 -10.34
C LEU A 722 -0.54 -51.20 -10.18
N VAL A 723 -0.36 -51.81 -9.00
CA VAL A 723 0.76 -52.72 -8.69
C VAL A 723 0.88 -53.88 -9.70
N HIS A 724 -0.26 -54.48 -10.07
CA HIS A 724 -0.27 -55.58 -11.04
C HIS A 724 0.08 -55.10 -12.45
N ASN A 725 -0.48 -53.97 -12.87
CA ASN A 725 -0.23 -53.41 -14.19
C ASN A 725 1.25 -53.06 -14.39
N TRP A 726 1.88 -52.39 -13.41
CA TRP A 726 3.33 -52.12 -13.45
C TRP A 726 4.19 -53.38 -13.49
N ARG A 727 3.80 -54.44 -12.76
CA ARG A 727 4.53 -55.73 -12.80
C ARG A 727 4.47 -56.36 -14.19
N GLU A 728 3.29 -56.41 -14.82
CA GLU A 728 3.14 -57.01 -16.15
C GLU A 728 3.71 -56.13 -17.26
N GLU A 729 3.59 -54.81 -17.19
CA GLU A 729 4.24 -53.90 -18.15
C GLU A 729 5.77 -53.95 -18.02
N ALA A 730 6.33 -54.06 -16.82
CA ALA A 730 7.76 -54.33 -16.64
C ALA A 730 8.17 -55.70 -17.21
N ARG A 731 7.41 -56.78 -16.93
CA ARG A 731 7.68 -58.12 -17.48
C ARG A 731 7.58 -58.15 -19.01
N ARG A 732 6.71 -57.34 -19.61
CA ARG A 732 6.49 -57.26 -21.06
C ARG A 732 7.54 -56.41 -21.76
N PHE A 733 7.86 -55.22 -21.25
CA PHE A 733 8.70 -54.24 -21.93
C PHE A 733 10.15 -54.23 -21.45
N ALA A 734 10.42 -54.70 -20.23
CA ALA A 734 11.74 -54.68 -19.60
C ALA A 734 12.05 -56.01 -18.87
N PRO A 735 11.97 -57.18 -19.54
CA PRO A 735 12.05 -58.48 -18.88
C PRO A 735 13.39 -58.76 -18.18
N GLU A 736 14.45 -58.06 -18.55
CA GLU A 736 15.77 -58.17 -17.90
C GLU A 736 15.85 -57.43 -16.56
N LEU A 737 14.86 -56.60 -16.22
CA LEU A 737 14.83 -55.79 -15.00
C LEU A 737 14.34 -56.60 -13.80
N LYS A 738 15.12 -56.66 -12.72
CA LYS A 738 14.74 -57.38 -11.49
C LYS A 738 13.71 -56.59 -10.68
N VAL A 739 12.45 -57.01 -10.74
CA VAL A 739 11.32 -56.31 -10.08
C VAL A 739 10.89 -56.97 -8.75
N LEU A 740 10.97 -56.23 -7.64
CA LEU A 740 10.43 -56.61 -6.34
C LEU A 740 9.06 -55.96 -6.11
N VAL A 741 8.08 -56.71 -5.59
CA VAL A 741 6.74 -56.19 -5.27
C VAL A 741 6.48 -56.24 -3.77
N LEU A 742 6.44 -55.07 -3.12
CA LEU A 742 6.19 -54.90 -1.70
C LEU A 742 4.71 -54.52 -1.46
N ASN A 743 3.82 -55.50 -1.63
CA ASN A 743 2.38 -55.36 -1.37
C ASN A 743 1.85 -56.51 -0.49
N GLY A 744 0.70 -56.29 0.17
CA GLY A 744 0.07 -57.29 1.03
C GLY A 744 0.75 -57.51 2.40
N PRO A 745 0.22 -58.42 3.24
CA PRO A 745 0.76 -58.65 4.59
C PRO A 745 2.15 -59.32 4.60
N GLN A 746 2.42 -60.25 3.67
CA GLN A 746 3.66 -61.04 3.59
C GLN A 746 4.90 -60.22 3.16
N ARG A 747 4.72 -59.00 2.65
CA ARG A 747 5.84 -58.16 2.14
C ARG A 747 7.02 -57.95 3.10
N LYS A 748 6.79 -58.10 4.41
CA LYS A 748 7.83 -57.96 5.45
C LYS A 748 8.97 -58.96 5.28
N GLU A 749 8.65 -60.17 4.83
CA GLU A 749 9.61 -61.26 4.57
C GLU A 749 10.52 -60.94 3.36
N ARG A 750 10.18 -59.93 2.56
CA ARG A 750 10.90 -59.53 1.34
C ARG A 750 11.70 -58.23 1.50
N PHE A 751 11.76 -57.65 2.70
CA PHE A 751 12.49 -56.39 2.91
C PHE A 751 14.01 -56.55 2.74
N GLU A 752 14.58 -57.70 3.10
CA GLU A 752 16.02 -57.97 2.91
C GLU A 752 16.39 -58.06 1.41
N GLN A 753 15.44 -58.42 0.55
CA GLN A 753 15.62 -58.53 -0.91
C GLN A 753 15.71 -57.17 -1.64
N ILE A 754 15.46 -56.05 -0.95
CA ILE A 754 15.43 -54.70 -1.58
C ILE A 754 16.77 -54.36 -2.26
N GLY A 755 17.90 -54.75 -1.66
CA GLY A 755 19.22 -54.50 -2.24
C GLY A 755 19.60 -55.41 -3.42
N GLU A 756 18.87 -56.50 -3.64
CA GLU A 756 19.15 -57.49 -4.69
C GLU A 756 18.40 -57.21 -6.00
N HIS A 757 17.48 -56.24 -5.97
CA HIS A 757 16.54 -55.91 -7.04
C HIS A 757 16.78 -54.48 -7.55
N GLU A 758 16.48 -54.28 -8.83
CA GLU A 758 16.76 -53.02 -9.54
C GLU A 758 15.54 -52.08 -9.51
N LEU A 759 14.34 -52.66 -9.45
CA LEU A 759 13.06 -51.95 -9.41
C LEU A 759 12.20 -52.47 -8.25
N ILE A 760 11.77 -51.57 -7.37
CA ILE A 760 10.92 -51.85 -6.22
C ILE A 760 9.56 -51.18 -6.44
N LEU A 761 8.48 -51.95 -6.35
CA LEU A 761 7.10 -51.46 -6.42
C LEU A 761 6.46 -51.48 -5.02
N THR A 762 5.95 -50.34 -4.56
CA THR A 762 5.19 -50.23 -3.30
C THR A 762 3.95 -49.34 -3.46
N THR A 763 3.12 -49.22 -2.42
CA THR A 763 1.88 -48.43 -2.48
C THR A 763 1.84 -47.27 -1.49
N TYR A 764 1.14 -46.19 -1.87
CA TYR A 764 0.91 -45.02 -1.01
C TYR A 764 0.35 -45.37 0.39
N ALA A 765 -0.50 -46.40 0.47
CA ALA A 765 -1.12 -46.85 1.71
C ALA A 765 -0.14 -47.57 2.66
N LEU A 766 0.91 -48.19 2.12
CA LEU A 766 1.93 -48.93 2.85
C LEU A 766 3.15 -48.07 3.20
N LEU A 767 3.45 -47.06 2.39
CA LEU A 767 4.69 -46.27 2.49
C LEU A 767 4.91 -45.63 3.87
N TRP A 768 3.88 -45.09 4.51
CA TRP A 768 3.99 -44.55 5.88
C TRP A 768 4.09 -45.63 6.97
N ARG A 769 3.59 -46.85 6.71
CA ARG A 769 3.66 -48.00 7.64
C ARG A 769 5.06 -48.61 7.65
N ASP A 770 5.69 -48.66 6.47
CA ASP A 770 6.99 -49.29 6.24
C ASP A 770 8.13 -48.27 6.12
N GLN A 771 7.85 -46.98 6.34
CA GLN A 771 8.80 -45.86 6.23
C GLN A 771 10.14 -46.14 6.93
N LYS A 772 10.10 -46.74 8.13
CA LYS A 772 11.32 -47.06 8.91
C LYS A 772 12.28 -48.00 8.19
N VAL A 773 11.78 -48.89 7.33
CA VAL A 773 12.58 -49.81 6.53
C VAL A 773 12.95 -49.13 5.20
N LEU A 774 11.97 -48.54 4.51
CA LEU A 774 12.21 -47.89 3.22
C LEU A 774 13.22 -46.74 3.31
N ALA A 775 13.31 -46.03 4.43
CA ALA A 775 14.28 -44.95 4.66
C ALA A 775 15.70 -45.42 5.06
N GLN A 776 15.93 -46.73 5.21
CA GLN A 776 17.28 -47.30 5.43
C GLN A 776 18.06 -47.48 4.12
N HIS A 777 17.38 -47.38 2.97
CA HIS A 777 17.98 -47.51 1.65
C HIS A 777 18.03 -46.13 0.94
N ASP A 778 19.13 -45.88 0.25
CA ASP A 778 19.24 -44.79 -0.72
C ASP A 778 18.80 -45.31 -2.11
N TYR A 779 17.97 -44.56 -2.82
CA TYR A 779 17.44 -44.92 -4.14
C TYR A 779 18.15 -44.17 -5.28
N HIS A 780 18.24 -44.78 -6.46
CA HIS A 780 18.69 -44.05 -7.66
C HIS A 780 17.57 -43.14 -8.18
N LEU A 781 16.37 -43.70 -8.32
CA LEU A 781 15.16 -43.02 -8.77
C LEU A 781 14.05 -43.20 -7.73
N LEU A 782 13.31 -42.13 -7.45
CA LEU A 782 12.05 -42.19 -6.70
C LEU A 782 10.92 -41.61 -7.56
N ILE A 783 10.04 -42.49 -8.02
CA ILE A 783 8.98 -42.18 -8.97
C ILE A 783 7.62 -42.31 -8.28
N LEU A 784 6.76 -41.31 -8.47
CA LEU A 784 5.39 -41.29 -7.97
C LEU A 784 4.43 -41.43 -9.16
N ASP A 785 3.69 -42.53 -9.26
CA ASP A 785 2.69 -42.72 -10.31
C ASP A 785 1.29 -42.35 -9.83
N GLU A 786 0.51 -41.69 -10.70
CA GLU A 786 -0.70 -40.94 -10.33
C GLU A 786 -0.41 -40.00 -9.13
N ALA A 787 0.63 -39.16 -9.26
CA ALA A 787 1.18 -38.31 -8.20
C ALA A 787 0.17 -37.39 -7.49
N GLN A 788 -1.01 -37.16 -8.07
CA GLN A 788 -2.16 -36.51 -7.41
C GLN A 788 -2.63 -37.24 -6.14
N TYR A 789 -2.29 -38.52 -5.93
CA TYR A 789 -2.48 -39.19 -4.62
C TYR A 789 -1.73 -38.49 -3.46
N VAL A 790 -0.71 -37.68 -3.76
CA VAL A 790 0.10 -36.90 -2.80
C VAL A 790 -0.25 -35.40 -2.83
N LYS A 791 -1.41 -35.03 -3.38
CA LYS A 791 -1.87 -33.64 -3.54
C LYS A 791 -2.02 -32.82 -2.25
N ASN A 792 -2.03 -33.47 -1.08
CA ASN A 792 -1.96 -32.82 0.21
C ASN A 792 -0.67 -33.18 0.97
N ALA A 793 0.22 -32.20 1.03
CA ALA A 793 1.47 -32.21 1.78
C ALA A 793 1.40 -32.64 3.25
N THR A 794 0.28 -32.45 3.95
CA THR A 794 0.15 -32.77 5.39
C THR A 794 -0.17 -34.25 5.67
N THR A 795 -0.42 -35.05 4.63
CA THR A 795 -0.70 -36.48 4.82
C THR A 795 0.54 -37.26 5.26
N LYS A 796 0.34 -38.33 6.06
CA LYS A 796 1.44 -39.21 6.49
C LYS A 796 2.21 -39.82 5.32
N ALA A 797 1.54 -40.12 4.21
CA ALA A 797 2.18 -40.60 2.98
C ALA A 797 3.10 -39.52 2.36
N ALA A 798 2.63 -38.28 2.22
CA ALA A 798 3.45 -37.17 1.71
C ALA A 798 4.64 -36.85 2.62
N GLN A 799 4.47 -36.94 3.94
CA GLN A 799 5.57 -36.77 4.91
C GLN A 799 6.59 -37.91 4.80
N ALA A 800 6.14 -39.16 4.69
CA ALA A 800 7.01 -40.32 4.58
C ALA A 800 7.81 -40.35 3.27
N ILE A 801 7.19 -39.99 2.14
CA ILE A 801 7.85 -39.90 0.82
C ILE A 801 9.00 -38.88 0.84
N ARG A 802 8.79 -37.69 1.41
CA ARG A 802 9.83 -36.64 1.51
C ARG A 802 11.08 -37.08 2.27
N GLY A 803 10.91 -37.96 3.26
CA GLY A 803 12.00 -38.50 4.06
C GLY A 803 12.85 -39.56 3.35
N LEU A 804 12.46 -40.01 2.15
CA LEU A 804 13.23 -40.97 1.36
C LEU A 804 14.34 -40.26 0.58
N ARG A 805 15.55 -40.85 0.64
CA ARG A 805 16.74 -40.36 -0.06
C ARG A 805 16.79 -40.95 -1.46
N ALA A 806 16.80 -40.10 -2.47
CA ALA A 806 16.88 -40.50 -3.87
C ALA A 806 17.72 -39.49 -4.65
N ARG A 807 18.53 -39.94 -5.63
CA ARG A 807 19.31 -39.03 -6.47
C ARG A 807 18.41 -38.18 -7.38
N HIS A 808 17.46 -38.81 -8.06
CA HIS A 808 16.51 -38.11 -8.92
C HIS A 808 15.07 -38.48 -8.57
N ARG A 809 14.15 -37.52 -8.78
CA ARG A 809 12.75 -37.63 -8.42
C ARG A 809 11.88 -37.33 -9.64
N LEU A 810 10.80 -38.10 -9.80
CA LEU A 810 9.90 -37.98 -10.95
C LEU A 810 8.45 -38.16 -10.51
N CYS A 811 7.56 -37.27 -10.96
CA CYS A 811 6.12 -37.43 -10.84
C CYS A 811 5.53 -37.83 -12.18
N LEU A 812 4.69 -38.87 -12.20
CA LEU A 812 3.87 -39.25 -13.34
C LEU A 812 2.41 -38.93 -12.99
N THR A 813 1.72 -38.23 -13.87
CA THR A 813 0.29 -37.92 -13.70
C THR A 813 -0.33 -37.59 -15.05
N GLY A 814 -1.64 -37.82 -15.23
CA GLY A 814 -2.38 -37.24 -16.36
C GLY A 814 -2.88 -35.82 -16.07
N THR A 815 -2.93 -35.45 -14.79
CA THR A 815 -3.72 -34.33 -14.27
C THR A 815 -2.91 -33.66 -13.15
N PRO A 816 -1.86 -32.90 -13.50
CA PRO A 816 -0.94 -32.29 -12.51
C PRO A 816 -1.63 -31.26 -11.60
N LEU A 817 -2.80 -30.78 -11.98
CA LEU A 817 -3.66 -29.89 -11.23
C LEU A 817 -5.10 -30.40 -11.36
N GLU A 818 -5.74 -30.78 -10.24
CA GLU A 818 -7.14 -31.20 -10.23
C GLU A 818 -8.07 -30.10 -9.68
N ASN A 819 -7.71 -29.52 -8.53
CA ASN A 819 -8.64 -28.68 -7.74
C ASN A 819 -8.05 -27.31 -7.36
N HIS A 820 -6.76 -27.21 -7.06
CA HIS A 820 -6.14 -25.97 -6.60
C HIS A 820 -4.59 -25.99 -6.69
N LEU A 821 -3.94 -24.84 -6.87
CA LEU A 821 -2.48 -24.69 -6.99
C LEU A 821 -1.68 -25.24 -5.81
N GLY A 822 -2.30 -25.45 -4.64
CA GLY A 822 -1.66 -26.15 -3.52
C GLY A 822 -1.29 -27.63 -3.80
N GLU A 823 -1.90 -28.25 -4.82
CA GLU A 823 -1.59 -29.62 -5.26
C GLU A 823 -0.29 -29.62 -6.07
N LEU A 824 -0.15 -28.66 -6.98
CA LEU A 824 1.06 -28.37 -7.74
C LEU A 824 2.23 -28.05 -6.79
N TRP A 825 2.01 -27.21 -5.77
CA TRP A 825 3.03 -26.95 -4.74
C TRP A 825 3.44 -28.23 -4.01
N SER A 826 2.50 -29.12 -3.68
CA SER A 826 2.83 -30.39 -2.99
C SER A 826 3.67 -31.33 -3.85
N GLN A 827 3.48 -31.33 -5.18
CA GLN A 827 4.32 -32.08 -6.12
C GLN A 827 5.72 -31.46 -6.26
N PHE A 828 5.80 -30.14 -6.45
CA PHE A 828 7.08 -29.44 -6.61
C PHE A 828 7.91 -29.42 -5.32
N ASP A 829 7.30 -29.36 -4.14
CA ASP A 829 7.98 -29.49 -2.85
C ASP A 829 8.52 -30.92 -2.61
N PHE A 830 7.93 -31.94 -3.25
CA PHE A 830 8.54 -33.28 -3.31
C PHE A 830 9.70 -33.33 -4.31
N LEU A 831 9.54 -32.81 -5.52
CA LEU A 831 10.55 -32.89 -6.59
C LEU A 831 11.79 -32.05 -6.28
N LEU A 832 11.57 -30.78 -5.94
CA LEU A 832 12.57 -29.73 -5.73
C LEU A 832 12.25 -28.97 -4.44
N PRO A 833 12.55 -29.54 -3.25
CA PRO A 833 12.24 -28.91 -1.96
C PRO A 833 12.74 -27.47 -1.88
N GLY A 834 11.86 -26.55 -1.46
CA GLY A 834 12.16 -25.11 -1.38
C GLY A 834 12.04 -24.31 -2.68
N PHE A 835 11.95 -24.94 -3.86
CA PHE A 835 11.87 -24.25 -5.16
C PHE A 835 10.71 -23.25 -5.28
N LEU A 836 9.57 -23.52 -4.62
CA LEU A 836 8.40 -22.65 -4.56
C LEU A 836 8.19 -21.99 -3.18
N GLY A 837 9.20 -22.04 -2.31
CA GLY A 837 9.13 -21.58 -0.92
C GLY A 837 8.21 -22.43 -0.03
N SER A 838 7.95 -21.94 1.19
CA SER A 838 7.09 -22.65 2.15
C SER A 838 5.62 -22.67 1.71
N GLN A 839 4.82 -23.61 2.23
CA GLN A 839 3.38 -23.69 1.93
C GLN A 839 2.63 -22.38 2.25
N LYS A 840 3.04 -21.68 3.32
CA LYS A 840 2.45 -20.40 3.74
C LYS A 840 2.79 -19.30 2.75
N ASP A 841 4.06 -19.22 2.35
CA ASP A 841 4.54 -18.26 1.34
C ASP A 841 3.87 -18.50 0.00
N PHE A 842 3.85 -19.75 -0.47
CA PHE A 842 3.19 -20.11 -1.73
C PHE A 842 1.70 -19.74 -1.70
N THR A 843 1.03 -19.99 -0.57
CA THR A 843 -0.38 -19.64 -0.40
C THR A 843 -0.61 -18.13 -0.46
N LYS A 844 0.27 -17.33 0.14
CA LYS A 844 0.20 -15.85 0.12
C LYS A 844 0.55 -15.26 -1.24
N ARG A 845 1.64 -15.71 -1.87
CA ARG A 845 2.27 -15.09 -3.05
C ARG A 845 1.66 -15.54 -4.38
N TRP A 846 1.28 -16.82 -4.49
CA TRP A 846 0.78 -17.41 -5.74
C TRP A 846 -0.68 -17.80 -5.63
N ARG A 847 -1.01 -18.68 -4.67
CA ARG A 847 -2.34 -19.30 -4.59
C ARG A 847 -3.46 -18.29 -4.42
N ASN A 848 -3.41 -17.47 -3.37
CA ASN A 848 -4.49 -16.52 -3.08
C ASN A 848 -4.67 -15.49 -4.22
N PRO A 849 -3.62 -14.83 -4.75
CA PRO A 849 -3.79 -13.91 -5.87
C PRO A 849 -4.37 -14.56 -7.14
N ILE A 850 -3.89 -15.75 -7.52
CA ILE A 850 -4.35 -16.42 -8.75
C ILE A 850 -5.78 -16.97 -8.57
N GLU A 851 -6.06 -17.71 -7.49
CA GLU A 851 -7.36 -18.39 -7.27
C GLU A 851 -8.47 -17.49 -6.73
N LYS A 852 -8.15 -16.35 -6.09
CA LYS A 852 -9.16 -15.48 -5.46
C LYS A 852 -9.29 -14.12 -6.12
N ASN A 853 -8.21 -13.60 -6.70
CA ASN A 853 -8.17 -12.27 -7.29
C ASN A 853 -8.04 -12.30 -8.83
N GLY A 854 -7.86 -13.48 -9.44
CA GLY A 854 -7.70 -13.63 -10.88
C GLY A 854 -6.39 -13.05 -11.44
N ASP A 855 -5.31 -12.99 -10.64
CA ASP A 855 -4.04 -12.36 -11.05
C ASP A 855 -3.34 -13.16 -12.17
N GLY A 856 -3.62 -12.77 -13.41
CA GLY A 856 -3.06 -13.37 -14.63
C GLY A 856 -1.54 -13.17 -14.78
N VAL A 857 -0.99 -12.09 -14.22
CA VAL A 857 0.46 -11.83 -14.26
C VAL A 857 1.19 -12.86 -13.39
N ARG A 858 0.72 -13.08 -12.15
CA ARG A 858 1.25 -14.13 -11.27
C ARG A 858 1.02 -15.53 -11.84
N ARG A 859 -0.10 -15.77 -12.54
CA ARG A 859 -0.35 -17.05 -13.25
C ARG A 859 0.72 -17.32 -14.31
N ALA A 860 0.97 -16.35 -15.19
CA ALA A 860 1.97 -16.48 -16.26
C ALA A 860 3.40 -16.66 -15.71
N LEU A 861 3.74 -15.95 -14.62
CA LEU A 861 5.03 -16.08 -13.94
C LEU A 861 5.22 -17.47 -13.32
N LEU A 862 4.20 -18.00 -12.63
CA LEU A 862 4.25 -19.36 -12.08
C LEU A 862 4.37 -20.40 -13.18
N ALA A 863 3.59 -20.28 -14.26
CA ALA A 863 3.65 -21.18 -15.42
C ALA A 863 5.04 -21.18 -16.07
N ARG A 864 5.64 -20.00 -16.29
CA ARG A 864 7.01 -19.86 -16.82
C ARG A 864 8.05 -20.49 -15.90
N ARG A 865 7.88 -20.37 -14.57
CA ARG A 865 8.79 -20.94 -13.56
C ARG A 865 8.77 -22.47 -13.54
N ILE A 866 7.60 -23.10 -13.66
CA ILE A 866 7.48 -24.57 -13.63
C ILE A 866 7.78 -25.25 -14.98
N ARG A 867 7.67 -24.51 -16.10
CA ARG A 867 7.79 -25.05 -17.48
C ARG A 867 9.04 -25.92 -17.76
N PRO A 868 10.27 -25.59 -17.30
CA PRO A 868 11.45 -26.44 -17.55
C PRO A 868 11.35 -27.83 -16.91
N PHE A 869 10.59 -27.94 -15.83
CA PHE A 869 10.48 -29.13 -14.97
C PHE A 869 9.18 -29.91 -15.21
N MET A 870 8.39 -29.56 -16.23
CA MET A 870 7.11 -30.20 -16.51
C MET A 870 6.92 -30.42 -18.01
N LEU A 871 6.83 -31.69 -18.42
CA LEU A 871 6.49 -32.08 -19.78
C LEU A 871 5.01 -32.48 -19.83
N ARG A 872 4.16 -31.61 -20.39
CA ARG A 872 2.74 -31.89 -20.67
C ARG A 872 2.55 -31.94 -22.19
N ARG A 873 1.85 -32.97 -22.67
CA ARG A 873 1.49 -33.18 -24.09
C ARG A 873 0.11 -33.81 -24.16
N ARG A 874 -0.74 -33.29 -25.06
CA ARG A 874 -2.12 -33.76 -25.23
C ARG A 874 -2.21 -34.87 -26.28
N LYS A 875 -3.22 -35.73 -26.19
CA LYS A 875 -3.42 -36.83 -27.17
C LYS A 875 -3.61 -36.35 -28.61
N ASP A 876 -4.41 -35.32 -28.80
CA ASP A 876 -4.73 -34.69 -30.08
C ASP A 876 -3.52 -34.00 -30.72
N GLU A 877 -2.59 -33.49 -29.91
CA GLU A 877 -1.32 -32.91 -30.37
C GLU A 877 -0.36 -33.99 -30.93
N VAL A 878 -0.14 -35.09 -30.18
CA VAL A 878 0.98 -36.01 -30.44
C VAL A 878 0.61 -37.40 -30.96
N ALA A 879 -0.63 -37.85 -30.78
CA ALA A 879 -1.08 -39.22 -31.10
C ALA A 879 -2.17 -39.23 -32.17
N LYS A 880 -1.87 -38.65 -33.33
CA LYS A 880 -2.76 -38.54 -34.52
C LYS A 880 -3.23 -39.87 -35.11
N GLU A 881 -2.63 -40.98 -34.69
CA GLU A 881 -3.02 -42.36 -35.02
C GLU A 881 -4.20 -42.89 -34.19
N LEU A 882 -4.57 -42.21 -33.09
CA LEU A 882 -5.71 -42.62 -32.28
C LEU A 882 -7.03 -42.40 -33.04
N PRO A 883 -7.95 -43.38 -33.05
CA PRO A 883 -9.30 -43.17 -33.57
C PRO A 883 -10.02 -42.00 -32.90
N ALA A 884 -10.97 -41.39 -33.60
CA ALA A 884 -11.74 -40.27 -33.08
C ALA A 884 -12.49 -40.63 -31.79
N LYS A 885 -12.56 -39.68 -30.84
CA LYS A 885 -13.38 -39.77 -29.63
C LYS A 885 -14.56 -38.82 -29.77
N THR A 886 -15.79 -39.34 -29.69
CA THR A 886 -17.02 -38.55 -29.79
C THR A 886 -17.72 -38.54 -28.44
N THR A 887 -17.84 -37.37 -27.81
CA THR A 887 -18.63 -37.19 -26.58
C THR A 887 -20.04 -36.76 -26.95
N ILE A 888 -21.04 -37.46 -26.39
CA ILE A 888 -22.46 -37.24 -26.63
C ILE A 888 -23.12 -37.02 -25.27
N VAL A 889 -23.77 -35.88 -25.07
CA VAL A 889 -24.59 -35.62 -23.88
C VAL A 889 -26.02 -36.06 -24.18
N CYS A 890 -26.49 -37.06 -23.45
CA CYS A 890 -27.86 -37.55 -23.53
C CYS A 890 -28.64 -36.93 -22.36
N SER A 891 -29.28 -35.79 -22.63
CA SER A 891 -30.22 -35.18 -21.70
C SER A 891 -31.51 -35.99 -21.64
N VAL A 892 -32.01 -36.26 -20.44
CA VAL A 892 -33.29 -36.93 -20.20
C VAL A 892 -34.15 -36.12 -19.25
N ASP A 893 -35.41 -35.90 -19.62
CA ASP A 893 -36.36 -35.20 -18.77
C ASP A 893 -36.85 -36.10 -17.63
N LEU A 894 -36.95 -35.52 -16.43
CA LEU A 894 -37.63 -36.17 -15.32
C LEU A 894 -39.13 -35.88 -15.41
N GLU A 895 -39.93 -36.92 -15.54
CA GLU A 895 -41.38 -36.83 -15.68
C GLU A 895 -42.15 -37.42 -14.47
N GLY A 896 -43.39 -36.96 -14.31
CA GLY A 896 -44.36 -37.48 -13.34
C GLY A 896 -43.79 -37.66 -11.93
N ALA A 897 -43.97 -38.85 -11.36
CA ALA A 897 -43.65 -39.13 -9.97
C ALA A 897 -42.15 -39.01 -9.61
N GLN A 898 -41.22 -39.13 -10.57
CA GLN A 898 -39.79 -38.89 -10.32
C GLN A 898 -39.49 -37.39 -10.21
N ARG A 899 -40.13 -36.56 -11.06
CA ARG A 899 -40.05 -35.10 -10.99
C ARG A 899 -40.64 -34.55 -9.69
N ASP A 900 -41.83 -35.03 -9.31
CA ASP A 900 -42.50 -34.65 -8.07
C ASP A 900 -41.64 -34.98 -6.84
N LEU A 901 -40.98 -36.15 -6.85
CA LEU A 901 -40.03 -36.55 -5.81
C LEU A 901 -38.80 -35.63 -5.79
N TYR A 902 -38.22 -35.31 -6.96
CA TYR A 902 -37.07 -34.42 -7.06
C TYR A 902 -37.37 -33.04 -6.47
N GLU A 903 -38.47 -32.39 -6.88
CA GLU A 903 -38.87 -31.08 -6.39
C GLU A 903 -39.22 -31.07 -4.89
N THR A 904 -39.83 -32.16 -4.40
CA THR A 904 -40.10 -32.35 -2.97
C THR A 904 -38.79 -32.43 -2.17
N VAL A 905 -37.82 -33.21 -2.64
CA VAL A 905 -36.50 -33.33 -2.00
C VAL A 905 -35.73 -32.02 -2.11
N ARG A 906 -35.75 -31.34 -3.26
CA ARG A 906 -35.06 -30.06 -3.50
C ARG A 906 -35.55 -28.98 -2.54
N THR A 907 -36.86 -28.81 -2.43
CA THR A 907 -37.46 -27.81 -1.53
C THR A 907 -37.08 -28.10 -0.07
N ALA A 908 -37.26 -29.34 0.40
CA ALA A 908 -36.94 -29.72 1.79
C ALA A 908 -35.43 -29.60 2.10
N MET A 909 -34.55 -29.90 1.14
CA MET A 909 -33.11 -29.73 1.31
C MET A 909 -32.68 -28.27 1.25
N GLN A 910 -33.29 -27.44 0.40
CA GLN A 910 -33.01 -26.00 0.29
C GLN A 910 -33.39 -25.26 1.58
N GLU A 911 -34.56 -25.55 2.16
CA GLU A 911 -34.98 -25.02 3.47
C GLU A 911 -33.97 -25.39 4.57
N ARG A 912 -33.56 -26.66 4.63
CA ARG A 912 -32.58 -27.17 5.59
C ARG A 912 -31.19 -26.53 5.42
N VAL A 913 -30.74 -26.32 4.18
CA VAL A 913 -29.47 -25.65 3.87
C VAL A 913 -29.53 -24.18 4.30
N ARG A 914 -30.58 -23.45 3.92
CA ARG A 914 -30.75 -22.03 4.29
C ARG A 914 -30.81 -21.85 5.81
N ALA A 915 -31.54 -22.69 6.54
CA ALA A 915 -31.58 -22.66 7.99
C ALA A 915 -30.18 -22.88 8.63
N ALA A 916 -29.40 -23.84 8.11
CA ALA A 916 -28.05 -24.10 8.58
C ALA A 916 -27.06 -22.96 8.27
N VAL A 917 -27.12 -22.39 7.06
CA VAL A 917 -26.28 -21.25 6.65
C VAL A 917 -26.58 -20.03 7.52
N SER A 918 -27.86 -19.70 7.75
CA SER A 918 -28.25 -18.60 8.65
C SER A 918 -27.82 -18.81 10.11
N ALA A 919 -27.85 -20.05 10.60
CA ALA A 919 -27.53 -20.35 12.01
C ALA A 919 -26.03 -20.39 12.31
N GLN A 920 -25.18 -20.86 11.38
CA GLN A 920 -23.76 -21.15 11.65
C GLN A 920 -22.77 -20.58 10.62
N GLY A 921 -23.27 -19.94 9.56
CA GLY A 921 -22.48 -19.47 8.41
C GLY A 921 -22.11 -20.61 7.45
N LEU A 922 -21.96 -20.27 6.16
CA LEU A 922 -21.70 -21.25 5.10
C LEU A 922 -20.50 -22.16 5.39
N ALA A 923 -19.40 -21.58 5.89
CA ALA A 923 -18.15 -22.29 6.20
C ALA A 923 -18.28 -23.40 7.26
N ARG A 924 -19.34 -23.42 8.07
CA ARG A 924 -19.62 -24.50 9.04
C ARG A 924 -20.71 -25.46 8.56
N SER A 925 -21.51 -25.05 7.58
CA SER A 925 -22.69 -25.78 7.07
C SER A 925 -22.39 -26.68 5.86
N HIS A 926 -21.15 -26.73 5.37
CA HIS A 926 -20.73 -27.54 4.21
C HIS A 926 -21.17 -29.02 4.25
N ILE A 927 -21.20 -29.67 5.42
CA ILE A 927 -21.63 -31.08 5.54
C ILE A 927 -23.11 -31.24 5.17
N ILE A 928 -23.95 -30.28 5.57
CA ILE A 928 -25.40 -30.28 5.30
C ILE A 928 -25.65 -30.00 3.82
N VAL A 929 -24.88 -29.09 3.21
CA VAL A 929 -24.92 -28.84 1.76
C VAL A 929 -24.54 -30.10 0.98
N LEU A 930 -23.47 -30.80 1.36
CA LEU A 930 -23.05 -32.03 0.68
C LEU A 930 -24.07 -33.17 0.80
N ASP A 931 -24.73 -33.33 1.95
CA ASP A 931 -25.83 -34.29 2.16
C ASP A 931 -27.07 -33.95 1.32
N ALA A 932 -27.41 -32.66 1.21
CA ALA A 932 -28.48 -32.17 0.33
C ALA A 932 -28.21 -32.47 -1.15
N LEU A 933 -27.04 -32.08 -1.66
CA LEU A 933 -26.63 -32.31 -3.04
C LEU A 933 -26.49 -33.80 -3.37
N LEU A 934 -26.05 -34.63 -2.41
CA LEU A 934 -25.99 -36.08 -2.55
C LEU A 934 -27.37 -36.69 -2.82
N LYS A 935 -28.39 -36.28 -2.05
CA LYS A 935 -29.77 -36.79 -2.20
C LYS A 935 -30.40 -36.39 -3.53
N LEU A 936 -30.18 -35.16 -4.00
CA LEU A 936 -30.68 -34.72 -5.31
C LEU A 936 -30.09 -35.55 -6.44
N ARG A 937 -28.77 -35.81 -6.40
CA ARG A 937 -28.09 -36.66 -7.39
C ARG A 937 -28.59 -38.10 -7.33
N GLN A 938 -28.91 -38.62 -6.14
CA GLN A 938 -29.54 -39.94 -5.99
C GLN A 938 -30.91 -40.00 -6.67
N VAL A 939 -31.80 -39.00 -6.50
CA VAL A 939 -33.11 -38.96 -7.19
C VAL A 939 -32.95 -38.92 -8.72
N CYS A 940 -31.95 -38.21 -9.23
CA CYS A 940 -31.67 -38.15 -10.67
C CYS A 940 -31.25 -39.51 -11.23
N CYS A 941 -30.43 -40.26 -10.48
CA CYS A 941 -29.97 -41.59 -10.87
C CYS A 941 -31.09 -42.64 -10.84
N ASP A 942 -31.74 -42.79 -9.67
CA ASP A 942 -32.89 -43.67 -9.45
C ASP A 942 -33.56 -43.35 -8.09
N PRO A 943 -34.89 -43.16 -8.02
CA PRO A 943 -35.63 -42.91 -6.78
C PRO A 943 -35.33 -43.89 -5.64
N ARG A 944 -35.08 -45.17 -5.95
CA ARG A 944 -34.80 -46.25 -4.99
C ARG A 944 -33.50 -46.04 -4.19
N LEU A 945 -32.60 -45.18 -4.67
CA LEU A 945 -31.35 -44.84 -3.96
C LEU A 945 -31.59 -43.96 -2.72
N VAL A 946 -32.70 -43.22 -2.66
CA VAL A 946 -33.02 -42.35 -1.52
C VAL A 946 -33.65 -43.16 -0.40
N LYS A 947 -32.81 -43.61 0.54
CA LYS A 947 -33.30 -44.24 1.78
C LYS A 947 -34.13 -43.23 2.57
N SER A 948 -35.29 -43.68 3.06
CA SER A 948 -36.32 -42.89 3.77
C SER A 948 -35.75 -41.77 4.64
N ILE A 949 -36.19 -40.53 4.40
CA ILE A 949 -35.73 -39.36 5.16
C ILE A 949 -36.17 -39.52 6.63
N ARG A 950 -35.25 -39.99 7.48
CA ARG A 950 -35.39 -39.88 8.93
C ARG A 950 -35.17 -38.41 9.31
N VAL A 951 -36.27 -37.67 9.43
CA VAL A 951 -36.28 -36.44 10.21
C VAL A 951 -36.26 -36.84 11.68
N ASP A 952 -35.31 -36.30 12.44
CA ASP A 952 -35.15 -36.64 13.86
C ASP A 952 -36.41 -36.25 14.65
N LYS A 953 -36.89 -37.17 15.50
CA LYS A 953 -38.21 -37.12 16.16
C LYS A 953 -38.32 -36.09 17.31
N GLU A 954 -37.47 -35.07 17.36
CA GLU A 954 -37.36 -34.17 18.52
C GLU A 954 -38.05 -32.81 18.33
N ALA A 955 -38.46 -32.44 17.12
CA ALA A 955 -39.34 -31.29 16.89
C ALA A 955 -40.81 -31.75 16.82
N GLY A 956 -41.62 -31.25 17.74
CA GLY A 956 -43.05 -31.58 17.81
C GLY A 956 -43.90 -31.01 16.69
N GLU A 957 -45.14 -31.50 16.65
CA GLU A 957 -46.27 -31.02 15.86
C GLU A 957 -46.36 -31.36 14.36
N LYS A 958 -47.37 -32.19 14.09
CA LYS A 958 -48.04 -32.51 12.82
C LYS A 958 -47.93 -31.44 11.72
N SER A 959 -46.98 -31.61 10.81
CA SER A 959 -47.03 -30.99 9.48
C SER A 959 -47.47 -32.01 8.42
N GLU A 960 -48.60 -31.75 7.78
CA GLU A 960 -49.26 -32.66 6.84
C GLU A 960 -48.41 -32.98 5.60
N LYS A 961 -47.50 -32.06 5.23
CA LYS A 961 -46.50 -32.22 4.16
C LYS A 961 -45.52 -33.39 4.39
N VAL A 962 -45.21 -33.75 5.64
CA VAL A 962 -44.21 -34.81 5.94
C VAL A 962 -44.70 -36.19 5.48
N LYS A 963 -46.02 -36.43 5.43
CA LYS A 963 -46.62 -37.69 4.95
C LYS A 963 -46.44 -37.94 3.43
N GLN A 964 -46.06 -36.93 2.65
CA GLN A 964 -45.80 -37.13 1.21
C GLN A 964 -44.43 -37.76 0.95
N VAL A 965 -43.43 -37.51 1.81
CA VAL A 965 -42.06 -38.07 1.64
C VAL A 965 -42.04 -39.60 1.83
N GLU A 966 -42.83 -40.14 2.76
CA GLU A 966 -42.97 -41.60 2.92
C GLU A 966 -43.65 -42.29 1.72
N LYS A 967 -44.42 -41.56 0.90
CA LYS A 967 -44.94 -42.08 -0.37
C LYS A 967 -43.88 -42.15 -1.47
N GLY A 968 -42.78 -41.40 -1.37
CA GLY A 968 -41.67 -41.44 -2.32
C GLY A 968 -41.06 -42.84 -2.47
N ALA A 969 -41.12 -43.67 -1.42
CA ALA A 969 -40.71 -45.06 -1.43
C ALA A 969 -41.55 -46.00 -2.34
N ARG A 970 -42.54 -45.47 -3.07
CA ARG A 970 -43.30 -46.19 -4.10
C ARG A 970 -42.96 -45.79 -5.54
N VAL A 971 -42.09 -44.80 -5.74
CA VAL A 971 -41.61 -44.46 -7.09
C VAL A 971 -40.48 -45.43 -7.43
N THR A 972 -40.73 -46.34 -8.37
CA THR A 972 -39.78 -47.42 -8.76
C THR A 972 -39.17 -47.22 -10.14
N ARG A 973 -39.76 -46.36 -10.97
CA ARG A 973 -39.32 -46.07 -12.35
C ARG A 973 -38.27 -44.96 -12.34
N SER A 974 -37.23 -45.09 -13.17
CA SER A 974 -36.18 -44.07 -13.35
C SER A 974 -35.98 -43.77 -14.84
N ALA A 975 -36.15 -42.51 -15.23
CA ALA A 975 -36.03 -42.07 -16.62
C ALA A 975 -34.65 -42.39 -17.23
N LYS A 976 -33.57 -42.30 -16.43
CA LYS A 976 -32.21 -42.69 -16.85
C LYS A 976 -32.04 -44.20 -17.06
N LEU A 977 -32.70 -45.02 -16.25
CA LEU A 977 -32.63 -46.47 -16.37
C LEU A 977 -33.41 -46.93 -17.60
N ASP A 978 -34.59 -46.37 -17.83
CA ASP A 978 -35.39 -46.59 -19.03
C ASP A 978 -34.60 -46.22 -20.30
N LEU A 979 -33.96 -45.04 -20.32
CA LEU A 979 -33.09 -44.61 -21.42
C LEU A 979 -31.93 -45.60 -21.64
N LEU A 980 -31.21 -45.97 -20.57
CA LEU A 980 -30.11 -46.93 -20.64
C LEU A 980 -30.56 -48.28 -21.25
N LEU A 981 -31.69 -48.81 -20.79
CA LEU A 981 -32.24 -50.08 -21.27
C LEU A 981 -32.77 -50.00 -22.70
N SER A 982 -33.15 -48.81 -23.19
CA SER A 982 -33.45 -48.61 -24.61
C SER A 982 -32.20 -48.57 -25.50
N MET A 983 -31.09 -47.98 -25.01
CA MET A 983 -29.85 -47.83 -25.78
C MET A 983 -29.00 -49.10 -25.82
N LEU A 984 -28.95 -49.89 -24.74
CA LEU A 984 -28.05 -51.04 -24.63
C LEU A 984 -28.30 -52.14 -25.69
N PRO A 985 -29.54 -52.55 -26.02
CA PRO A 985 -29.79 -53.58 -27.03
C PRO A 985 -29.22 -53.21 -28.40
N GLU A 986 -29.48 -51.99 -28.88
CA GLU A 986 -28.99 -51.49 -30.17
C GLU A 986 -27.45 -51.49 -30.23
N LEU A 987 -26.79 -50.99 -29.18
CA LEU A 987 -25.33 -50.98 -29.09
C LEU A 987 -24.74 -52.41 -29.11
N ILE A 988 -25.39 -53.37 -28.44
CA ILE A 988 -24.93 -54.76 -28.34
C ILE A 988 -25.18 -55.51 -29.67
N GLU A 989 -26.30 -55.25 -30.35
CA GLU A 989 -26.60 -55.78 -31.69
C GLU A 989 -25.63 -55.25 -32.76
N GLU A 990 -25.18 -54.00 -32.64
CA GLU A 990 -24.06 -53.44 -33.44
C GLU A 990 -22.69 -54.08 -33.11
N GLY A 991 -22.61 -55.00 -32.15
CA GLY A 991 -21.37 -55.68 -31.74
C GLY A 991 -20.40 -54.81 -30.95
N ARG A 992 -20.88 -53.71 -30.37
CA ARG A 992 -20.10 -52.80 -29.52
C ARG A 992 -19.81 -53.43 -28.17
N ARG A 993 -18.76 -52.94 -27.51
CA ARG A 993 -18.43 -53.32 -26.14
C ARG A 993 -18.43 -52.09 -25.25
N VAL A 994 -19.22 -52.18 -24.18
CA VAL A 994 -19.65 -51.04 -23.37
C VAL A 994 -19.00 -51.08 -21.99
N LEU A 995 -18.35 -49.98 -21.60
CA LEU A 995 -18.01 -49.71 -20.19
C LEU A 995 -19.08 -48.79 -19.60
N LEU A 996 -19.73 -49.19 -18.52
CA LEU A 996 -20.70 -48.35 -17.81
C LEU A 996 -20.13 -47.93 -16.46
N PHE A 997 -20.03 -46.62 -16.27
CA PHE A 997 -19.53 -45.99 -15.06
C PHE A 997 -20.65 -45.34 -14.24
N SER A 998 -20.65 -45.60 -12.94
CA SER A 998 -21.46 -44.89 -11.94
C SER A 998 -20.66 -44.65 -10.67
N GLN A 999 -20.93 -43.55 -9.96
CA GLN A 999 -20.34 -43.30 -8.65
C GLN A 999 -21.03 -44.07 -7.52
N PHE A 1000 -22.28 -44.50 -7.73
CA PHE A 1000 -23.12 -45.12 -6.73
C PHE A 1000 -23.10 -46.64 -6.93
N THR A 1001 -22.44 -47.37 -6.02
CA THR A 1001 -22.45 -48.85 -6.07
C THR A 1001 -23.86 -49.42 -6.00
N GLY A 1002 -24.78 -48.77 -5.27
CA GLY A 1002 -26.20 -49.12 -5.28
C GLY A 1002 -26.87 -48.94 -6.65
N MET A 1003 -26.46 -47.96 -7.46
CA MET A 1003 -26.98 -47.81 -8.83
C MET A 1003 -26.47 -48.94 -9.73
N LEU A 1004 -25.20 -49.35 -9.57
CA LEU A 1004 -24.67 -50.52 -10.29
C LEU A 1004 -25.42 -51.80 -9.91
N SER A 1005 -25.88 -51.96 -8.67
CA SER A 1005 -26.77 -53.06 -8.27
C SER A 1005 -28.14 -52.99 -8.95
N LEU A 1006 -28.78 -51.82 -8.99
CA LEU A 1006 -30.07 -51.64 -9.67
C LEU A 1006 -29.98 -51.85 -11.20
N ILE A 1007 -28.85 -51.46 -11.80
CA ILE A 1007 -28.54 -51.74 -13.22
C ILE A 1007 -28.31 -53.24 -13.41
N ALA A 1008 -27.55 -53.90 -12.54
CA ALA A 1008 -27.33 -55.34 -12.59
C ALA A 1008 -28.65 -56.14 -12.53
N GLU A 1009 -29.54 -55.80 -11.60
CA GLU A 1009 -30.90 -56.38 -11.51
C GLU A 1009 -31.68 -56.22 -12.83
N ALA A 1010 -31.68 -55.01 -13.42
CA ALA A 1010 -32.37 -54.76 -14.68
C ALA A 1010 -31.73 -55.46 -15.89
N LEU A 1011 -30.41 -55.66 -15.91
CA LEU A 1011 -29.71 -56.43 -16.94
C LEU A 1011 -30.00 -57.93 -16.85
N GLU A 1012 -30.20 -58.46 -15.64
CA GLU A 1012 -30.62 -59.85 -15.41
C GLU A 1012 -32.05 -60.07 -15.93
N GLU A 1013 -32.97 -59.14 -15.66
CA GLU A 1013 -34.33 -59.15 -16.23
C GLU A 1013 -34.32 -59.03 -17.77
N ALA A 1014 -33.42 -58.23 -18.34
CA ALA A 1014 -33.21 -58.09 -19.78
C ALA A 1014 -32.36 -59.21 -20.42
N ALA A 1015 -31.87 -60.18 -19.63
CA ALA A 1015 -30.98 -61.25 -20.06
C ALA A 1015 -29.67 -60.81 -20.75
N ILE A 1016 -29.15 -59.61 -20.42
CA ILE A 1016 -27.92 -59.05 -20.99
C ILE A 1016 -26.70 -59.53 -20.16
N PRO A 1017 -25.72 -60.26 -20.74
CA PRO A 1017 -24.53 -60.70 -20.01
C PRO A 1017 -23.63 -59.52 -19.63
N TYR A 1018 -23.17 -59.49 -18.38
CA TYR A 1018 -22.29 -58.44 -17.87
C TYR A 1018 -21.24 -58.98 -16.90
N VAL A 1019 -20.24 -58.15 -16.59
CA VAL A 1019 -19.33 -58.30 -15.44
C VAL A 1019 -19.30 -57.01 -14.63
N ILE A 1020 -18.97 -57.10 -13.33
CA ILE A 1020 -18.98 -55.95 -12.42
C ILE A 1020 -17.66 -55.83 -11.62
N LEU A 1021 -17.17 -54.60 -11.48
CA LEU A 1021 -16.00 -54.25 -10.67
C LEU A 1021 -16.31 -53.07 -9.72
N THR A 1022 -16.28 -53.34 -8.42
CA THR A 1022 -16.49 -52.34 -7.36
C THR A 1022 -15.27 -52.22 -6.45
N GLY A 1023 -15.41 -51.47 -5.35
CA GLY A 1023 -14.37 -51.43 -4.30
C GLY A 1023 -14.17 -52.78 -3.62
N ASP A 1024 -15.26 -53.51 -3.43
CA ASP A 1024 -15.34 -54.75 -2.65
C ASP A 1024 -14.97 -56.01 -3.45
N THR A 1025 -14.78 -55.89 -4.76
CA THR A 1025 -14.31 -56.96 -5.63
C THR A 1025 -12.89 -57.39 -5.25
N ALA A 1026 -12.77 -58.59 -4.68
CA ALA A 1026 -11.50 -59.19 -4.26
C ALA A 1026 -10.67 -59.71 -5.45
N ASP A 1027 -11.26 -60.53 -6.32
CA ASP A 1027 -10.65 -60.92 -7.59
C ASP A 1027 -11.03 -59.93 -8.69
N ARG A 1028 -10.07 -59.07 -9.03
CA ARG A 1028 -10.21 -58.04 -10.06
C ARG A 1028 -9.71 -58.48 -11.43
N ILE A 1029 -9.05 -59.63 -11.53
CA ILE A 1029 -8.41 -60.10 -12.76
C ILE A 1029 -9.46 -60.77 -13.64
N THR A 1030 -10.18 -61.76 -13.10
CA THR A 1030 -11.18 -62.54 -13.85
C THR A 1030 -12.23 -61.66 -14.56
N PRO A 1031 -12.85 -60.64 -13.92
CA PRO A 1031 -13.80 -59.76 -14.62
C PRO A 1031 -13.20 -59.00 -15.81
N VAL A 1032 -11.94 -58.55 -15.69
CA VAL A 1032 -11.24 -57.80 -16.73
C VAL A 1032 -10.86 -58.70 -17.91
N GLU A 1033 -10.38 -59.92 -17.63
CA GLU A 1033 -10.01 -60.89 -18.66
C GLU A 1033 -11.23 -61.32 -19.48
N ARG A 1034 -12.34 -61.68 -18.84
CA ARG A 1034 -13.58 -62.09 -19.52
C ARG A 1034 -14.12 -61.01 -20.48
N PHE A 1035 -14.10 -59.75 -20.06
CA PHE A 1035 -14.51 -58.62 -20.92
C PHE A 1035 -13.54 -58.37 -22.08
N GLN A 1036 -12.23 -58.40 -21.83
CA GLN A 1036 -11.21 -58.20 -22.86
C GLN A 1036 -11.25 -59.35 -23.91
N GLN A 1037 -11.42 -60.60 -23.47
CA GLN A 1037 -11.58 -61.75 -24.36
C GLN A 1037 -12.91 -61.71 -25.15
N GLY A 1038 -13.94 -61.06 -24.60
CA GLY A 1038 -15.22 -60.86 -25.29
C GLY A 1038 -16.31 -61.85 -24.94
N GLU A 1039 -16.21 -62.49 -23.76
CA GLU A 1039 -17.28 -63.35 -23.24
C GLU A 1039 -18.56 -62.59 -22.90
N VAL A 1040 -18.45 -61.27 -22.65
CA VAL A 1040 -19.54 -60.40 -22.21
C VAL A 1040 -19.45 -59.04 -22.91
N PRO A 1041 -20.58 -58.46 -23.36
CA PRO A 1041 -20.59 -57.16 -24.05
C PRO A 1041 -20.49 -55.95 -23.11
N LEU A 1042 -20.81 -56.09 -21.82
CA LEU A 1042 -20.97 -54.98 -20.88
C LEU A 1042 -20.13 -55.15 -19.60
N PHE A 1043 -19.43 -54.08 -19.20
CA PHE A 1043 -18.67 -54.02 -17.95
C PHE A 1043 -19.17 -52.88 -17.07
N LEU A 1044 -19.80 -53.22 -15.94
CA LEU A 1044 -20.21 -52.30 -14.89
C LEU A 1044 -19.02 -51.97 -13.99
N ILE A 1045 -18.62 -50.70 -13.88
CA ILE A 1045 -17.44 -50.28 -13.12
C ILE A 1045 -17.79 -49.08 -12.22
N SER A 1046 -17.47 -49.16 -10.93
CA SER A 1046 -17.61 -47.97 -10.09
C SER A 1046 -16.52 -46.94 -10.41
N LEU A 1047 -16.86 -45.65 -10.49
CA LEU A 1047 -15.91 -44.57 -10.84
C LEU A 1047 -14.63 -44.60 -9.99
N LYS A 1048 -14.73 -44.99 -8.71
CA LYS A 1048 -13.58 -45.17 -7.81
C LYS A 1048 -12.75 -46.43 -8.08
N ALA A 1049 -13.35 -47.50 -8.60
CA ALA A 1049 -12.65 -48.74 -8.93
C ALA A 1049 -12.00 -48.70 -10.33
N GLY A 1050 -12.67 -48.06 -11.30
CA GLY A 1050 -12.17 -47.87 -12.67
C GLY A 1050 -11.21 -46.70 -12.85
N GLY A 1051 -11.16 -45.78 -11.88
CA GLY A 1051 -10.31 -44.60 -11.93
C GLY A 1051 -8.81 -44.88 -12.05
N VAL A 1052 -8.30 -46.08 -11.79
CA VAL A 1052 -6.84 -46.32 -11.70
C VAL A 1052 -6.37 -47.55 -12.47
N GLY A 1053 -5.33 -47.35 -13.29
CA GLY A 1053 -4.96 -48.11 -14.50
C GLY A 1053 -5.36 -49.58 -14.62
N LEU A 1054 -6.55 -49.77 -15.19
CA LEU A 1054 -6.89 -50.94 -15.98
C LEU A 1054 -6.68 -50.62 -17.47
N ASN A 1055 -6.34 -51.65 -18.24
CA ASN A 1055 -6.23 -51.57 -19.69
C ASN A 1055 -7.50 -52.25 -20.26
N LEU A 1056 -8.41 -51.49 -20.88
CA LEU A 1056 -9.74 -51.93 -21.32
C LEU A 1056 -10.01 -51.60 -22.80
N THR A 1057 -9.00 -51.83 -23.65
CA THR A 1057 -9.00 -51.51 -25.08
C THR A 1057 -10.10 -52.19 -25.90
N ALA A 1058 -10.65 -53.33 -25.48
CA ALA A 1058 -11.75 -53.97 -26.20
C ALA A 1058 -13.05 -53.15 -26.22
N ALA A 1059 -13.20 -52.16 -25.33
CA ALA A 1059 -14.35 -51.26 -25.33
C ALA A 1059 -14.21 -50.16 -26.40
N ASP A 1060 -15.25 -50.01 -27.22
CA ASP A 1060 -15.44 -48.88 -28.15
C ASP A 1060 -16.50 -47.89 -27.65
N THR A 1061 -17.22 -48.23 -26.58
CA THR A 1061 -18.33 -47.43 -26.07
C THR A 1061 -18.20 -47.25 -24.55
N VAL A 1062 -18.40 -46.03 -24.08
CA VAL A 1062 -18.34 -45.65 -22.66
C VAL A 1062 -19.61 -44.90 -22.30
N ILE A 1063 -20.29 -45.31 -21.23
CA ILE A 1063 -21.48 -44.65 -20.69
C ILE A 1063 -21.16 -44.17 -19.28
N HIS A 1064 -21.18 -42.85 -19.06
CA HIS A 1064 -21.22 -42.25 -17.73
C HIS A 1064 -22.67 -42.07 -17.33
N TYR A 1065 -23.14 -42.89 -16.40
CA TYR A 1065 -24.54 -42.90 -15.95
C TYR A 1065 -24.88 -41.67 -15.08
N ASP A 1066 -23.89 -41.12 -14.37
CA ASP A 1066 -24.04 -39.98 -13.47
C ASP A 1066 -22.79 -39.08 -13.46
N PRO A 1067 -22.93 -37.74 -13.49
CA PRO A 1067 -21.79 -36.84 -13.52
C PRO A 1067 -21.12 -36.70 -12.15
N TRP A 1068 -19.81 -36.54 -12.16
CA TRP A 1068 -18.94 -36.34 -11.00
C TRP A 1068 -18.55 -34.86 -10.82
N TRP A 1069 -17.99 -34.45 -9.68
CA TRP A 1069 -17.64 -33.04 -9.41
C TRP A 1069 -16.28 -32.58 -9.96
N ASN A 1070 -15.50 -33.53 -10.48
CA ASN A 1070 -14.14 -33.36 -11.00
C ASN A 1070 -14.05 -34.03 -12.38
N PRO A 1071 -13.98 -33.26 -13.50
CA PRO A 1071 -13.98 -33.82 -14.85
C PRO A 1071 -12.75 -34.70 -15.13
N ALA A 1072 -11.64 -34.50 -14.40
CA ALA A 1072 -10.45 -35.34 -14.49
C ALA A 1072 -10.75 -36.83 -14.24
N ALA A 1073 -11.65 -37.14 -13.29
CA ALA A 1073 -11.99 -38.52 -12.94
C ALA A 1073 -12.82 -39.23 -14.02
N GLU A 1074 -13.72 -38.50 -14.70
CA GLU A 1074 -14.49 -39.02 -15.83
C GLU A 1074 -13.60 -39.24 -17.05
N ASN A 1075 -12.76 -38.26 -17.39
CA ASN A 1075 -11.79 -38.37 -18.48
C ASN A 1075 -10.83 -39.55 -18.25
N GLN A 1076 -10.33 -39.70 -17.03
CA GLN A 1076 -9.49 -40.82 -16.60
C GLN A 1076 -10.17 -42.19 -16.75
N ALA A 1077 -11.49 -42.27 -16.58
CA ALA A 1077 -12.27 -43.49 -16.80
C ALA A 1077 -12.55 -43.76 -18.30
N THR A 1078 -12.91 -42.73 -19.07
CA THR A 1078 -13.04 -42.80 -20.54
C THR A 1078 -11.75 -43.22 -21.23
N ASP A 1079 -10.62 -42.69 -20.77
CA ASP A 1079 -9.28 -42.97 -21.28
C ASP A 1079 -8.78 -44.41 -20.98
N ARG A 1080 -9.57 -45.23 -20.28
CA ARG A 1080 -9.34 -46.68 -20.16
C ARG A 1080 -9.67 -47.42 -21.46
N ALA A 1081 -10.63 -46.90 -22.24
CA ALA A 1081 -11.01 -47.38 -23.58
C ALA A 1081 -10.31 -46.59 -24.70
N HIS A 1082 -10.27 -45.26 -24.61
CA HIS A 1082 -9.60 -44.39 -25.60
C HIS A 1082 -8.11 -44.26 -25.32
N ARG A 1083 -7.31 -45.23 -25.80
CA ARG A 1083 -5.86 -45.32 -25.54
C ARG A 1083 -5.12 -46.02 -26.67
N LEU A 1084 -3.79 -45.92 -26.69
CA LEU A 1084 -2.96 -46.62 -27.68
C LEU A 1084 -3.23 -48.13 -27.64
N GLY A 1085 -3.44 -48.72 -28.82
CA GLY A 1085 -3.95 -50.08 -28.98
C GLY A 1085 -5.46 -50.17 -29.22
N GLN A 1086 -6.17 -49.04 -29.21
CA GLN A 1086 -7.53 -48.92 -29.75
C GLN A 1086 -7.49 -48.72 -31.27
N ASP A 1087 -8.26 -49.51 -32.00
CA ASP A 1087 -8.42 -49.44 -33.46
C ASP A 1087 -9.79 -48.90 -33.90
N LYS A 1088 -10.80 -48.88 -33.01
CA LYS A 1088 -12.13 -48.35 -33.27
C LYS A 1088 -12.35 -46.91 -32.73
N PRO A 1089 -13.19 -46.08 -33.37
CA PRO A 1089 -13.65 -44.82 -32.79
C PRO A 1089 -14.37 -45.06 -31.45
N VAL A 1090 -14.10 -44.20 -30.46
CA VAL A 1090 -14.65 -44.35 -29.10
C VAL A 1090 -15.81 -43.37 -28.87
N PHE A 1091 -16.97 -43.90 -28.52
CA PHE A 1091 -18.18 -43.13 -28.23
C PHE A 1091 -18.38 -42.99 -26.72
N VAL A 1092 -18.62 -41.77 -26.25
CA VAL A 1092 -18.72 -41.44 -24.82
C VAL A 1092 -20.06 -40.79 -24.54
N TYR A 1093 -21.02 -41.57 -24.07
CA TYR A 1093 -22.35 -41.10 -23.68
C TYR A 1093 -22.33 -40.60 -22.23
N LYS A 1094 -22.78 -39.37 -21.98
CA LYS A 1094 -23.05 -38.85 -20.64
C LYS A 1094 -24.56 -38.73 -20.44
N LEU A 1095 -25.13 -39.53 -19.54
CA LEU A 1095 -26.56 -39.44 -19.21
C LEU A 1095 -26.76 -38.34 -18.16
N ILE A 1096 -27.56 -37.32 -18.46
CA ILE A 1096 -27.79 -36.14 -17.60
C ILE A 1096 -29.30 -35.93 -17.45
N ALA A 1097 -29.81 -35.81 -16.23
CA ALA A 1097 -31.18 -35.37 -16.01
C ALA A 1097 -31.31 -33.85 -16.30
N ALA A 1098 -32.07 -33.49 -17.34
CA ALA A 1098 -32.24 -32.11 -17.81
C ALA A 1098 -32.87 -31.22 -16.75
N GLY A 1099 -32.46 -29.94 -16.67
CA GLY A 1099 -33.00 -28.98 -15.70
C GLY A 1099 -32.73 -29.32 -14.22
N SER A 1100 -31.89 -30.31 -13.93
CA SER A 1100 -31.60 -30.80 -12.58
C SER A 1100 -30.22 -30.37 -12.06
N ILE A 1101 -29.89 -30.78 -10.83
CA ILE A 1101 -28.56 -30.61 -10.25
C ILE A 1101 -27.43 -31.21 -11.12
N GLU A 1102 -27.72 -32.23 -11.94
CA GLU A 1102 -26.71 -32.87 -12.79
C GLU A 1102 -26.26 -31.98 -13.95
N GLU A 1103 -27.20 -31.25 -14.56
CA GLU A 1103 -26.91 -30.25 -15.59
C GLU A 1103 -26.03 -29.12 -15.03
N LYS A 1104 -26.36 -28.63 -13.83
CA LYS A 1104 -25.55 -27.63 -13.11
C LYS A 1104 -24.18 -28.14 -12.68
N ILE A 1105 -24.01 -29.44 -12.44
CA ILE A 1105 -22.69 -30.04 -12.24
C ILE A 1105 -21.87 -30.00 -13.53
N VAL A 1106 -22.46 -30.29 -14.69
CA VAL A 1106 -21.77 -30.24 -15.99
C VAL A 1106 -21.36 -28.81 -16.34
N GLU A 1107 -22.25 -27.82 -16.19
CA GLU A 1107 -21.91 -26.39 -16.36
C GLU A 1107 -20.68 -25.99 -15.50
N LEU A 1108 -20.63 -26.44 -14.24
CA LEU A 1108 -19.49 -26.21 -13.35
C LEU A 1108 -18.23 -27.03 -13.69
N GLN A 1109 -18.35 -28.18 -14.37
CA GLN A 1109 -17.19 -28.92 -14.88
C GLN A 1109 -16.48 -28.13 -15.98
N GLU A 1110 -17.25 -27.57 -16.93
CA GLU A 1110 -16.72 -26.85 -18.08
C GLU A 1110 -15.95 -25.59 -17.64
N GLN A 1111 -16.52 -24.81 -16.73
CA GLN A 1111 -15.85 -23.65 -16.11
C GLN A 1111 -14.52 -24.03 -15.43
N LYS A 1112 -14.48 -25.16 -14.70
CA LYS A 1112 -13.25 -25.63 -14.03
C LYS A 1112 -12.21 -26.18 -15.00
N ALA A 1113 -12.63 -26.87 -16.06
CA ALA A 1113 -11.73 -27.40 -17.08
C ALA A 1113 -10.97 -26.26 -17.77
N GLY A 1114 -11.68 -25.16 -18.10
CA GLY A 1114 -11.07 -23.94 -18.63
C GLY A 1114 -9.97 -23.37 -17.72
N LEU A 1115 -10.19 -23.31 -16.40
CA LEU A 1115 -9.16 -22.84 -15.46
C LEU A 1115 -7.91 -23.75 -15.42
N ALA A 1116 -8.11 -25.06 -15.32
CA ALA A 1116 -7.00 -26.00 -15.19
C ALA A 1116 -6.11 -26.00 -16.43
N ASP A 1117 -6.71 -25.90 -17.62
CA ASP A 1117 -5.98 -25.74 -18.86
C ASP A 1117 -5.36 -24.35 -19.02
N SER A 1118 -6.03 -23.28 -18.59
CA SER A 1118 -5.49 -21.92 -18.70
C SER A 1118 -4.25 -21.70 -17.80
N ILE A 1119 -4.17 -22.32 -16.63
CA ILE A 1119 -2.94 -22.29 -15.81
C ILE A 1119 -1.73 -22.93 -16.53
N LEU A 1120 -2.00 -23.78 -17.53
CA LEU A 1120 -1.01 -24.59 -18.26
C LEU A 1120 -0.89 -24.21 -19.75
N SER A 1121 -1.57 -23.15 -20.20
CA SER A 1121 -1.57 -22.61 -21.57
C SER A 1121 -1.59 -21.07 -21.57
N GLU A 1122 -1.33 -20.45 -22.72
CA GLU A 1122 -1.14 -18.99 -22.79
C GLU A 1122 -2.46 -18.18 -22.83
N ASP A 1123 -3.62 -18.83 -23.02
CA ASP A 1123 -4.93 -18.19 -23.16
C ASP A 1123 -5.78 -18.10 -21.87
N ALA A 1124 -6.78 -17.22 -21.88
CA ALA A 1124 -7.26 -16.48 -20.70
C ALA A 1124 -8.41 -17.12 -19.88
N ALA A 1125 -8.99 -16.29 -19.00
CA ALA A 1125 -10.11 -16.50 -18.06
C ALA A 1125 -9.80 -17.26 -16.75
N GLY A 1126 -10.21 -16.65 -15.64
CA GLY A 1126 -10.05 -17.15 -14.28
C GLY A 1126 -11.36 -17.66 -13.67
N ALA A 1127 -11.28 -18.37 -12.54
CA ALA A 1127 -12.43 -18.96 -11.88
C ALA A 1127 -12.83 -18.21 -10.60
N THR A 1128 -14.13 -18.10 -10.39
CA THR A 1128 -14.76 -17.62 -9.17
C THR A 1128 -14.77 -18.69 -8.07
N LYS A 1129 -14.96 -18.24 -6.83
CA LYS A 1129 -15.20 -19.13 -5.68
C LYS A 1129 -16.70 -19.26 -5.47
N PHE A 1130 -17.11 -20.47 -5.12
CA PHE A 1130 -18.44 -20.84 -4.64
C PHE A 1130 -19.02 -19.76 -3.70
N SER A 1131 -20.02 -19.05 -4.20
CA SER A 1131 -20.73 -17.94 -3.57
C SER A 1131 -22.09 -18.39 -3.02
N ASP A 1132 -22.82 -17.49 -2.35
CA ASP A 1132 -24.21 -17.74 -1.98
C ASP A 1132 -25.12 -17.77 -3.24
N ASP A 1133 -24.76 -17.04 -4.29
CA ASP A 1133 -25.46 -17.06 -5.59
C ASP A 1133 -25.29 -18.43 -6.29
N ASP A 1134 -24.08 -19.02 -6.24
CA ASP A 1134 -23.82 -20.37 -6.77
C ASP A 1134 -24.62 -21.45 -6.02
N LEU A 1135 -24.86 -21.25 -4.71
CA LEU A 1135 -25.72 -22.13 -3.91
C LEU A 1135 -27.17 -22.02 -4.33
N ASP A 1136 -27.71 -20.82 -4.46
CA ASP A 1136 -29.10 -20.64 -4.89
C ASP A 1136 -29.31 -21.10 -6.34
N ALA A 1137 -28.31 -20.98 -7.22
CA ALA A 1137 -28.32 -21.57 -8.56
C ALA A 1137 -28.38 -23.11 -8.55
N LEU A 1138 -27.66 -23.78 -7.65
CA LEU A 1138 -27.69 -25.24 -7.51
C LEU A 1138 -28.99 -25.78 -6.90
N PHE A 1139 -29.75 -24.93 -6.20
CA PHE A 1139 -31.09 -25.27 -5.67
C PHE A 1139 -32.22 -24.61 -6.48
N ALA A 1140 -31.96 -24.11 -7.69
CA ALA A 1140 -33.00 -23.61 -8.59
C ALA A 1140 -34.04 -24.72 -8.93
N PRO A 1141 -35.34 -24.37 -9.05
CA PRO A 1141 -36.38 -25.33 -9.46
C PRO A 1141 -36.18 -25.80 -10.90
N MET A 1142 -36.60 -27.03 -11.20
CA MET A 1142 -36.63 -27.52 -12.57
C MET A 1142 -37.55 -26.63 -13.42
N PRO A 1143 -37.14 -26.20 -14.64
CA PRO A 1143 -37.99 -25.42 -15.53
C PRO A 1143 -39.28 -26.17 -15.84
N GLU A 1144 -40.40 -25.45 -15.95
CA GLU A 1144 -41.66 -26.05 -16.39
C GLU A 1144 -41.50 -26.62 -17.80
N ILE A 1145 -41.96 -27.87 -18.00
CA ILE A 1145 -42.05 -28.43 -19.34
C ILE A 1145 -43.23 -27.72 -20.01
N GLU A 1146 -42.95 -26.82 -20.95
CA GLU A 1146 -43.99 -26.22 -21.80
C GLU A 1146 -44.70 -27.36 -22.55
N GLY A 1147 -45.92 -27.66 -22.12
CA GLY A 1147 -46.56 -28.92 -22.43
C GLY A 1147 -46.90 -29.09 -23.90
N GLY A 1148 -46.35 -30.15 -24.51
CA GLY A 1148 -46.96 -30.76 -25.68
C GLY A 1148 -48.38 -31.22 -25.36
N ARG A 1149 -49.34 -30.75 -26.15
CA ARG A 1149 -50.70 -31.32 -26.29
C ARG A 1149 -50.78 -32.09 -27.60
#